data_AF-A0A7W2RU80-F1
#
_entry.id   AF-A0A7W2RU80-F1
#
_cell.length_a   1.000
_cell.length_b   1.000
_cell.length_c   1.000
_cell.angle_alpha   90.00
_cell.angle_beta   90.00
_cell.angle_gamma   90.00
#
_symmetry.space_group_name_H-M   'P 1'
#
loop_
_entity.id
_entity.type
_entity.pdbx_description
1 polymer ?
#
loop_
_entity_poly.entity_id
_entity_poly.type
_entity_poly.pdbx_seq_one_letter_code
_entity_poly.pdbx_strand_id
1 'polypeptide(L)'
;MSNVNNNNQQKSAINSHLNHLLVRWRGQFLHQQMLLFFPKFLAIVITTAFALVSFNLLSIESAVLIFISALFVGLFIKRVLTIRSKNYASITLSNLIVHLNDRFSALEDSAQLLLRAEQQLSALEKLQHSKIKRRLDHILKQQAQVNYLELSPQFAKRKFVVANILLAVLLLMLALADSLQLFDKATSWFQPAIKIKPVVKRNSEIKLNKPPVDILSQQVIIEPPSYSLLKNQAVMSVSALLDIDALVGSYASWVFYFSEQTMDYYIVFSNGERQQLTQQKNGSYSAKRKLIKSMVYHLAVENTAQPVSEKFAAIKRIQLTADQAPKIRFINPKSTVTEYGKNSTPSLMAQVQISDDFAVTKVEILASIAKGSGEGVKFRDQIFSFERSELLDNKMHYYKSWSLTDLAMEPGDELYFSILATDNRQPEPQQTRSATKIIRWLEEDQTGINADGIMIDFMPAYFKSQRQIIIETIALIEDKTGLDPSRFTESSELLGVAQSALKQKYGQYLGDEFEGPNNLGVTFDESHSTAEPHRPQIQVHDELSGSSNAVITAADEQLHDDMTSHDHASDSVNNRNNTDVSGRIALINRYGHNHEDSDVGVMTSQDPRALMKKSLSNMWQAELHLMLSEPSLALPFEQQALKLLNLAKTAERIYTKRLGFEPPPVTEQRRYQGEQTDILAKTLQVSRFETEQLSNQDQLAFLKFLQLLNKFSQPVLSVPSFVKPAVFSNVNQPNKEQNHGNINRKLAVDELALINMVKIGIEKLIDKRPAWVQVLVVIERILLERQLKLTQCDNCLVLLATKLEQLIPNATAAPNGKEQDFYDQQPIIKNYSQFLKDNL
;
A
#
# COMPACT_ATOMS: atom_id res chain seq x y z
N MET A 1 37.87 3.20 -39.16
CA MET A 1 38.49 3.32 -37.81
C MET A 1 38.61 4.75 -37.28
N SER A 2 38.66 5.82 -38.09
CA SER A 2 38.80 7.20 -37.58
C SER A 2 37.54 7.78 -36.88
N ASN A 3 36.33 7.37 -37.28
CA ASN A 3 35.07 7.90 -36.69
C ASN A 3 34.71 7.33 -35.30
N VAL A 4 35.23 6.16 -34.93
CA VAL A 4 34.93 5.53 -33.63
C VAL A 4 35.78 6.14 -32.51
N ASN A 5 37.06 6.46 -32.79
CA ASN A 5 37.94 7.15 -31.85
C ASN A 5 37.48 8.57 -31.52
N ASN A 6 36.93 9.29 -32.51
CA ASN A 6 36.43 10.66 -32.30
C ASN A 6 35.20 10.68 -31.37
N ASN A 7 34.28 9.72 -31.49
CA ASN A 7 33.09 9.64 -30.65
C ASN A 7 33.38 9.30 -29.19
N ASN A 8 34.39 8.47 -28.93
CA ASN A 8 34.84 8.10 -27.57
C ASN A 8 35.57 9.25 -26.86
N GLN A 9 36.45 9.98 -27.56
CA GLN A 9 37.08 11.20 -27.01
C GLN A 9 36.05 12.30 -26.72
N GLN A 10 35.01 12.43 -27.55
CA GLN A 10 33.94 13.41 -27.33
C GLN A 10 32.98 13.00 -26.19
N LYS A 11 32.81 11.70 -25.93
CA LYS A 11 32.00 11.18 -24.82
C LYS A 11 32.67 11.41 -23.45
N SER A 12 34.00 11.24 -23.37
CA SER A 12 34.74 11.56 -22.14
C SER A 12 34.75 13.07 -21.84
N ALA A 13 34.76 13.91 -22.88
CA ALA A 13 34.72 15.37 -22.74
C ALA A 13 33.39 15.92 -22.19
N ILE A 14 32.24 15.34 -22.56
CA ILE A 14 30.92 15.79 -22.05
C ILE A 14 30.72 15.35 -20.60
N ASN A 15 31.11 14.12 -20.27
CA ASN A 15 31.04 13.62 -18.90
C ASN A 15 31.98 14.39 -17.95
N SER A 16 33.16 14.80 -18.41
CA SER A 16 34.05 15.66 -17.62
C SER A 16 33.47 17.06 -17.40
N HIS A 17 32.80 17.66 -18.39
CA HIS A 17 32.10 18.95 -18.23
C HIS A 17 30.91 18.85 -17.26
N LEU A 18 30.13 17.78 -17.33
CA LEU A 18 29.02 17.53 -16.38
C LEU A 18 29.53 17.32 -14.95
N ASN A 19 30.64 16.61 -14.77
CA ASN A 19 31.27 16.45 -13.46
C ASN A 19 31.82 17.77 -12.91
N HIS A 20 32.42 18.61 -13.76
CA HIS A 20 32.87 19.95 -13.37
C HIS A 20 31.69 20.84 -12.93
N LEU A 21 30.56 20.78 -13.65
CA LEU A 21 29.33 21.46 -13.26
C LEU A 21 28.78 20.97 -11.91
N LEU A 22 28.83 19.66 -11.66
CA LEU A 22 28.39 19.07 -10.40
C LEU A 22 29.22 19.58 -9.21
N VAL A 23 30.55 19.62 -9.34
CA VAL A 23 31.45 20.16 -8.29
C VAL A 23 31.14 21.64 -8.02
N ARG A 24 30.97 22.43 -9.08
CA ARG A 24 30.59 23.85 -8.96
C ARG A 24 29.24 24.01 -8.26
N TRP A 25 28.26 23.16 -8.57
CA TRP A 25 26.93 23.22 -7.98
C TRP A 25 26.95 22.92 -6.48
N ARG A 26 27.73 21.91 -6.08
CA ARG A 26 27.98 21.58 -4.67
C ARG A 26 28.61 22.75 -3.93
N GLY A 27 29.61 23.41 -4.53
CA GLY A 27 30.26 24.59 -3.95
C GLY A 27 29.29 25.77 -3.74
N GLN A 28 28.48 26.09 -4.75
CA GLN A 28 27.50 27.18 -4.67
C GLN A 28 26.38 26.89 -3.66
N PHE A 29 25.91 25.64 -3.58
CA PHE A 29 24.92 25.24 -2.58
C PHE A 29 25.44 25.45 -1.16
N LEU A 30 26.69 25.04 -0.88
CA LEU A 30 27.33 25.27 0.41
C LEU A 30 27.44 26.77 0.71
N HIS A 31 27.88 27.57 -0.26
CA HIS A 31 28.00 29.02 -0.10
C HIS A 31 26.65 29.67 0.24
N GLN A 32 25.57 29.28 -0.45
CA GLN A 32 24.24 29.79 -0.20
C GLN A 32 23.70 29.43 1.19
N GLN A 33 23.91 28.20 1.65
CA GLN A 33 23.49 27.77 2.99
C GLN A 33 24.24 28.52 4.09
N MET A 34 25.53 28.79 3.89
CA MET A 34 26.34 29.59 4.81
C MET A 34 25.87 31.04 4.86
N LEU A 35 25.63 31.67 3.71
CA LEU A 35 25.14 33.07 3.64
C LEU A 35 23.76 33.24 4.30
N LEU A 36 22.85 32.28 4.16
CA LEU A 36 21.53 32.34 4.79
C LEU A 36 21.57 32.07 6.31
N PHE A 37 22.57 31.34 6.79
CA PHE A 37 22.74 31.03 8.21
C PHE A 37 23.40 32.18 8.98
N PHE A 38 24.40 32.83 8.38
CA PHE A 38 25.21 33.87 9.01
C PHE A 38 24.40 34.94 9.78
N PRO A 39 23.42 35.66 9.18
CA PRO A 39 22.70 36.73 9.90
C PRO A 39 21.84 36.20 11.05
N LYS A 40 21.31 34.97 10.94
CA LYS A 40 20.50 34.35 12.01
C LYS A 40 21.37 33.94 13.20
N PHE A 41 22.53 33.35 12.91
CA PHE A 41 23.46 32.97 13.96
C PHE A 41 24.01 34.22 14.65
N LEU A 42 24.37 35.24 13.87
CA LEU A 42 24.80 36.54 14.38
C LEU A 42 23.76 37.15 15.34
N ALA A 43 22.48 37.13 14.98
CA ALA A 43 21.39 37.59 15.86
C ALA A 43 21.39 36.85 17.21
N ILE A 44 21.51 35.51 17.20
CA ILE A 44 21.53 34.70 18.42
C ILE A 44 22.73 35.06 19.29
N VAL A 45 23.94 35.04 18.73
CA VAL A 45 25.16 35.30 19.52
C VAL A 45 25.17 36.72 20.08
N ILE A 46 24.69 37.72 19.33
CA ILE A 46 24.56 39.12 19.81
C ILE A 46 23.53 39.22 20.95
N THR A 47 22.35 38.59 20.82
CA THR A 47 21.34 38.64 21.89
C THR A 47 21.81 37.95 23.17
N THR A 48 22.53 36.83 23.06
CA THR A 48 23.09 36.14 24.22
C THR A 48 24.21 36.94 24.88
N ALA A 49 25.10 37.55 24.09
CA ALA A 49 26.15 38.40 24.62
C ALA A 49 25.57 39.65 25.31
N PHE A 50 24.59 40.30 24.68
CA PHE A 50 23.88 41.44 25.24
C PHE A 50 23.20 41.08 26.57
N ALA A 51 22.45 39.97 26.62
CA ALA A 51 21.81 39.52 27.86
C ALA A 51 22.83 39.23 28.98
N LEU A 52 23.93 38.52 28.68
CA LEU A 52 24.96 38.21 29.67
C LEU A 52 25.63 39.46 30.24
N VAL A 53 25.82 40.50 29.42
CA VAL A 53 26.33 41.80 29.87
C VAL A 53 25.27 42.54 30.69
N SER A 54 24.01 42.60 30.23
CA SER A 54 22.92 43.30 30.93
C SER A 54 22.58 42.70 32.30
N PHE A 55 22.82 41.40 32.52
CA PHE A 55 22.67 40.75 33.83
C PHE A 55 23.93 40.80 34.71
N ASN A 56 24.97 41.56 34.30
CA ASN A 56 26.27 41.64 34.98
C ASN A 56 26.96 40.28 35.20
N LEU A 57 26.68 39.27 34.36
CA LEU A 57 27.32 37.95 34.47
C LEU A 57 28.75 37.96 33.91
N LEU A 58 29.02 38.77 32.88
CA LEU A 58 30.32 38.85 32.19
C LEU A 58 30.74 40.31 31.96
N SER A 59 32.06 40.55 31.96
CA SER A 59 32.62 41.83 31.49
C SER A 59 32.51 41.97 29.97
N ILE A 60 32.47 43.21 29.47
CA ILE A 60 32.36 43.48 28.03
C ILE A 60 33.52 42.83 27.24
N GLU A 61 34.74 42.87 27.77
CA GLU A 61 35.93 42.29 27.11
C GLU A 61 35.83 40.77 26.96
N SER A 62 35.38 40.07 28.00
CA SER A 62 35.20 38.61 27.96
C SER A 62 34.03 38.19 27.05
N ALA A 63 32.97 38.99 27.01
CA ALA A 63 31.83 38.76 26.12
C ALA A 63 32.22 38.86 24.64
N VAL A 64 33.10 39.79 24.25
CA VAL A 64 33.58 39.93 22.87
C VAL A 64 34.44 38.74 22.44
N LEU A 65 35.31 38.22 23.31
CA LEU A 65 36.15 37.05 22.99
C LEU A 65 35.30 35.77 22.80
N ILE A 66 34.31 35.55 23.66
CA ILE A 66 33.38 34.42 23.55
C ILE A 66 32.52 34.55 22.31
N PHE A 67 32.10 35.77 21.97
CA PHE A 67 31.35 36.04 20.74
C PHE A 67 32.14 35.63 19.48
N ILE A 68 33.39 36.06 19.37
CA ILE A 68 34.24 35.76 18.20
C ILE A 68 34.48 34.25 18.10
N SER A 69 34.83 33.58 19.20
CA SER A 69 35.06 32.13 19.20
C SER A 69 33.79 31.33 18.87
N ALA A 70 32.63 31.71 19.42
CA ALA A 70 31.35 31.09 19.12
C ALA A 70 30.95 31.27 17.64
N LEU A 71 31.25 32.43 17.05
CA LEU A 71 31.01 32.71 15.63
C LEU A 71 31.74 31.70 14.72
N PHE A 72 33.05 31.54 14.93
CA PHE A 72 33.88 30.64 14.11
C PHE A 72 33.48 29.17 14.28
N VAL A 73 33.26 28.73 15.53
CA VAL A 73 32.87 27.34 15.83
C VAL A 73 31.49 27.03 15.22
N GLY A 74 30.51 27.93 15.36
CA GLY A 74 29.17 27.72 14.80
C GLY A 74 29.14 27.66 13.28
N LEU A 75 29.93 28.51 12.60
CA LEU A 75 30.07 28.45 11.14
C LEU A 75 30.75 27.16 10.68
N PHE A 76 31.77 26.70 11.40
CA PHE A 76 32.44 25.43 11.10
C PHE A 76 31.49 24.23 11.26
N ILE A 77 30.76 24.15 12.38
CA ILE A 77 29.76 23.10 12.63
C ILE A 77 28.68 23.12 11.54
N LYS A 78 28.17 24.29 11.16
CA LYS A 78 27.15 24.40 10.13
C LYS A 78 27.65 23.89 8.77
N ARG A 79 28.89 24.17 8.41
CA ARG A 79 29.51 23.66 7.18
C ARG A 79 29.58 22.13 7.18
N VAL A 80 30.04 21.52 8.27
CA VAL A 80 30.12 20.06 8.42
C VAL A 80 28.74 19.40 8.36
N LEU A 81 27.75 19.93 9.09
CA LEU A 81 26.37 19.43 9.07
C LEU A 81 25.73 19.54 7.68
N THR A 82 26.06 20.59 6.92
CA THR A 82 25.51 20.77 5.57
C THR A 82 26.11 19.75 4.60
N ILE A 83 27.40 19.45 4.70
CA ILE A 83 28.05 18.40 3.88
C ILE A 83 27.46 17.01 4.20
N ARG A 84 27.16 16.73 5.48
CA ARG A 84 26.50 15.47 5.90
C ARG A 84 25.00 15.41 5.62
N SER A 85 24.39 16.48 5.12
CA SER A 85 22.94 16.54 4.92
C SER A 85 22.49 15.73 3.69
N LYS A 86 21.30 15.12 3.79
CA LYS A 86 20.66 14.41 2.67
C LYS A 86 20.51 15.30 1.42
N ASN A 87 20.30 16.60 1.61
CA ASN A 87 20.16 17.58 0.52
C ASN A 87 21.48 17.80 -0.24
N TYR A 88 22.63 17.70 0.43
CA TYR A 88 23.93 17.76 -0.24
C TYR A 88 24.25 16.43 -0.94
N ALA A 89 23.93 15.31 -0.30
CA ALA A 89 24.07 13.97 -0.89
C ALA A 89 23.19 13.77 -2.13
N SER A 90 22.03 14.44 -2.22
CA SER A 90 21.16 14.40 -3.40
C SER A 90 21.68 15.16 -4.61
N ILE A 91 22.79 15.89 -4.50
CA ILE A 91 23.43 16.55 -5.66
C ILE A 91 24.27 15.49 -6.40
N THR A 92 23.60 14.66 -7.18
CA THR A 92 24.15 13.60 -8.03
C THR A 92 23.99 13.95 -9.51
N LEU A 93 24.74 13.27 -10.38
CA LEU A 93 24.71 13.53 -11.82
C LEU A 93 23.34 13.17 -12.44
N SER A 94 22.66 12.16 -11.90
CA SER A 94 21.28 11.80 -12.29
C SER A 94 20.29 12.95 -12.05
N ASN A 95 20.33 13.55 -10.85
CA ASN A 95 19.44 14.68 -10.52
C ASN A 95 19.79 15.96 -11.31
N LEU A 96 21.07 16.15 -11.64
CA LEU A 96 21.49 17.25 -12.51
C LEU A 96 20.93 17.08 -13.93
N ILE A 97 20.90 15.86 -14.47
CA ILE A 97 20.34 15.59 -15.79
C ILE A 97 18.82 15.77 -15.82
N VAL A 98 18.12 15.34 -14.77
CA VAL A 98 16.68 15.62 -14.62
C VAL A 98 16.42 17.13 -14.62
N HIS A 99 17.22 17.89 -13.86
CA HIS A 99 17.12 19.36 -13.85
C HIS A 99 17.41 19.99 -15.23
N LEU A 100 18.31 19.40 -16.03
CA LEU A 100 18.59 19.87 -17.39
C LEU A 100 17.42 19.60 -18.34
N ASN A 101 16.79 18.41 -18.26
CA ASN A 101 15.59 18.08 -19.02
C ASN A 101 14.45 19.09 -18.75
N ASP A 102 14.18 19.38 -17.48
CA ASP A 102 13.13 20.33 -17.08
C ASP A 102 13.38 21.76 -17.60
N ARG A 103 14.66 22.16 -17.68
CA ARG A 103 15.04 23.53 -18.05
C ARG A 103 15.13 23.74 -19.56
N PHE A 104 15.51 22.71 -20.31
CA PHE A 104 15.75 22.80 -21.74
C PHE A 104 14.87 21.83 -22.52
N SER A 105 13.77 22.33 -23.08
CA SER A 105 12.86 21.58 -23.96
C SER A 105 13.56 20.94 -25.17
N ALA A 106 14.71 21.49 -25.58
CA ALA A 106 15.55 20.93 -26.64
C ALA A 106 16.08 19.52 -26.35
N LEU A 107 16.11 19.10 -25.07
CA LEU A 107 16.57 17.78 -24.63
C LEU A 107 15.47 16.70 -24.65
N GLU A 108 14.22 17.07 -24.94
CA GLU A 108 13.09 16.15 -25.16
C GLU A 108 12.94 15.10 -24.03
N ASP A 109 13.15 15.51 -22.77
CA ASP A 109 13.16 14.67 -21.56
C ASP A 109 14.04 13.41 -21.60
N SER A 110 14.97 13.36 -22.56
CA SER A 110 15.70 12.15 -22.93
C SER A 110 17.20 12.23 -22.59
N ALA A 111 17.66 13.27 -21.88
CA ALA A 111 19.07 13.43 -21.51
C ALA A 111 19.60 12.35 -20.58
N GLN A 112 18.72 11.56 -19.97
CA GLN A 112 19.07 10.39 -19.15
C GLN A 112 19.76 9.30 -19.98
N LEU A 113 19.55 9.25 -21.30
CA LEU A 113 20.24 8.31 -22.18
C LEU A 113 21.76 8.52 -22.16
N LEU A 114 22.25 9.74 -21.87
CA LEU A 114 23.68 10.05 -21.78
C LEU A 114 24.37 9.40 -20.58
N LEU A 115 23.61 8.92 -19.58
CA LEU A 115 24.12 8.18 -18.43
C LEU A 115 24.40 6.71 -18.75
N ARG A 116 23.78 6.17 -19.80
CA ARG A 116 23.87 4.74 -20.14
C ARG A 116 25.03 4.48 -21.09
N ALA A 117 25.57 3.26 -21.04
CA ALA A 117 26.55 2.82 -22.02
C ALA A 117 25.87 2.70 -23.39
N GLU A 118 26.53 3.16 -24.47
CA GLU A 118 25.94 3.14 -25.82
C GLU A 118 25.64 1.72 -26.30
N GLN A 119 26.33 0.72 -25.75
CA GLN A 119 26.13 -0.70 -26.02
C GLN A 119 24.78 -1.22 -25.46
N GLN A 120 24.22 -0.58 -24.43
CA GLN A 120 22.96 -0.97 -23.79
C GLN A 120 21.74 -0.25 -24.39
N LEU A 121 21.95 0.62 -25.39
CA LEU A 121 20.89 1.40 -26.02
C LEU A 121 20.36 0.68 -27.27
N SER A 122 19.04 0.64 -27.42
CA SER A 122 18.35 0.21 -28.66
C SER A 122 18.68 1.12 -29.85
N ALA A 123 18.35 0.69 -31.07
CA ALA A 123 18.66 1.46 -32.28
C ALA A 123 18.04 2.87 -32.29
N LEU A 124 16.79 3.00 -31.83
CA LEU A 124 16.11 4.28 -31.67
C LEU A 124 16.74 5.12 -30.55
N GLU A 125 17.08 4.49 -29.42
CA GLU A 125 17.76 5.18 -28.32
C GLU A 125 19.16 5.66 -28.72
N LYS A 126 19.89 4.95 -29.58
CA LYS A 126 21.18 5.38 -30.13
C LYS A 126 21.04 6.62 -31.00
N LEU A 127 20.02 6.69 -31.84
CA LEU A 127 19.71 7.88 -32.64
C LEU A 127 19.35 9.06 -31.75
N GLN A 128 18.47 8.85 -30.77
CA GLN A 128 18.05 9.89 -29.83
C GLN A 128 19.22 10.35 -28.94
N HIS A 129 20.06 9.42 -28.47
CA HIS A 129 21.31 9.70 -27.76
C HIS A 129 22.24 10.59 -28.60
N SER A 130 22.45 10.27 -29.88
CA SER A 130 23.31 11.06 -30.77
C SER A 130 22.80 12.49 -31.00
N LYS A 131 21.47 12.64 -31.14
CA LYS A 131 20.78 13.92 -31.32
C LYS A 131 20.89 14.78 -30.06
N ILE A 132 20.65 14.20 -28.90
CA ILE A 132 20.71 14.89 -27.61
C ILE A 132 22.13 15.26 -27.24
N LYS A 133 23.11 14.39 -27.50
CA LYS A 133 24.54 14.67 -27.26
C LYS A 133 24.98 15.97 -27.94
N ARG A 134 24.61 16.17 -29.21
CA ARG A 134 24.94 17.41 -29.95
C ARG A 134 24.23 18.64 -29.38
N ARG A 135 22.94 18.51 -29.05
CA ARG A 135 22.15 19.60 -28.46
C ARG A 135 22.66 20.01 -27.08
N LEU A 136 23.02 19.03 -26.24
CA LEU A 136 23.57 19.30 -24.92
C LEU A 136 24.94 19.97 -25.00
N ASP A 137 25.83 19.54 -25.90
CA ASP A 137 27.13 20.19 -26.10
C ASP A 137 26.98 21.67 -26.50
N HIS A 138 26.01 21.97 -27.38
CA HIS A 138 25.69 23.35 -27.75
C HIS A 138 25.17 24.17 -26.56
N ILE A 139 24.25 23.61 -25.76
CA ILE A 139 23.70 24.26 -24.56
C ILE A 139 24.80 24.53 -23.53
N LEU A 140 25.68 23.56 -23.29
CA LEU A 140 26.78 23.69 -22.32
C LEU A 140 27.78 24.77 -22.75
N LYS A 141 28.14 24.84 -24.04
CA LYS A 141 29.02 25.88 -24.58
C LYS A 141 28.40 27.28 -24.49
N GLN A 142 27.12 27.41 -24.80
CA GLN A 142 26.39 28.69 -24.69
C GLN A 142 26.30 29.14 -23.22
N GLN A 143 26.00 28.22 -22.29
CA GLN A 143 25.92 28.54 -20.87
C GLN A 143 27.29 28.82 -20.25
N ALA A 144 28.37 28.21 -20.75
CA ALA A 144 29.72 28.51 -20.31
C ALA A 144 30.10 29.98 -20.55
N GLN A 145 29.66 30.56 -21.68
CA GLN A 145 29.89 31.97 -22.02
C GLN A 145 29.14 32.94 -21.08
N VAL A 146 27.97 32.54 -20.57
CA VAL A 146 27.16 33.33 -19.61
C VAL A 146 27.39 32.88 -18.16
N ASN A 147 28.54 32.25 -17.89
CA ASN A 147 28.95 31.78 -16.57
C ASN A 147 27.89 30.91 -15.85
N TYR A 148 27.14 30.13 -16.62
CA TYR A 148 26.13 29.17 -16.18
C TYR A 148 24.98 29.77 -15.35
N LEU A 149 24.59 31.02 -15.66
CA LEU A 149 23.57 31.77 -14.93
C LEU A 149 22.26 30.96 -14.73
N GLU A 150 21.84 30.21 -15.74
CA GLU A 150 20.58 29.44 -15.69
C GLU A 150 20.71 28.02 -15.09
N LEU A 151 21.94 27.49 -15.00
CA LEU A 151 22.21 26.16 -14.42
C LEU A 151 22.59 26.25 -12.94
N SER A 152 22.90 27.44 -12.43
CA SER A 152 23.19 27.67 -11.02
C SER A 152 21.91 27.70 -10.17
N PRO A 153 21.96 27.26 -8.89
CA PRO A 153 20.80 27.30 -8.03
C PRO A 153 20.45 28.76 -7.74
N GLN A 154 19.17 29.11 -7.87
CA GLN A 154 18.74 30.49 -7.66
C GLN A 154 18.99 30.90 -6.20
N PHE A 155 19.88 31.86 -6.00
CA PHE A 155 20.15 32.40 -4.67
C PHE A 155 18.88 33.05 -4.12
N ALA A 156 18.48 32.65 -2.91
CA ALA A 156 17.26 33.14 -2.25
C ALA A 156 17.44 34.57 -1.70
N LYS A 157 17.66 35.55 -2.61
CA LYS A 157 17.93 36.96 -2.32
C LYS A 157 16.94 37.55 -1.31
N ARG A 158 15.64 37.29 -1.49
CA ARG A 158 14.60 37.77 -0.57
C ARG A 158 14.76 37.27 0.86
N LYS A 159 15.10 35.98 1.04
CA LYS A 159 15.31 35.40 2.38
C LYS A 159 16.55 35.99 3.04
N PHE A 160 17.62 36.19 2.27
CA PHE A 160 18.84 36.82 2.76
C PHE A 160 18.60 38.28 3.16
N VAL A 161 17.94 39.08 2.31
CA VAL A 161 17.61 40.49 2.60
C VAL A 161 16.71 40.61 3.82
N VAL A 162 15.65 39.81 3.92
CA VAL A 162 14.76 39.82 5.10
C VAL A 162 15.51 39.44 6.37
N ALA A 163 16.40 38.45 6.33
CA ALA A 163 17.20 38.08 7.50
C ALA A 163 18.14 39.21 7.96
N ASN A 164 18.75 39.95 7.02
CA ASN A 164 19.58 41.11 7.35
C ASN A 164 18.76 42.30 7.85
N ILE A 165 17.57 42.55 7.30
CA ILE A 165 16.65 43.59 7.81
C ILE A 165 16.22 43.25 9.24
N LEU A 166 15.84 41.99 9.50
CA LEU A 166 15.48 41.55 10.86
C LEU A 166 16.66 41.69 11.84
N LEU A 167 17.87 41.35 11.40
CA LEU A 167 19.07 41.59 12.21
C LEU A 167 19.28 43.08 12.49
N ALA A 168 19.10 43.96 11.49
CA ALA A 168 19.22 45.40 11.67
C ALA A 168 18.15 45.96 12.63
N VAL A 169 16.91 45.50 12.52
CA VAL A 169 15.82 45.86 13.44
C VAL A 169 16.11 45.36 14.85
N LEU A 170 16.64 44.14 15.00
CA LEU A 170 17.04 43.59 16.29
C LEU A 170 18.15 44.42 16.92
N LEU A 171 19.18 44.79 16.16
CA LEU A 171 20.26 45.67 16.64
C LEU A 171 19.73 47.04 17.05
N LEU A 172 18.82 47.61 16.26
CA LEU A 172 18.17 48.88 16.60
C LEU A 172 17.35 48.75 17.89
N MET A 173 16.59 47.67 18.06
CA MET A 173 15.82 47.40 19.28
C MET A 173 16.70 47.21 20.51
N LEU A 174 17.82 46.50 20.39
CA LEU A 174 18.79 46.32 21.47
C LEU A 174 19.45 47.66 21.85
N ALA A 175 19.86 48.46 20.86
CA ALA A 175 20.41 49.80 21.09
C ALA A 175 19.37 50.75 21.73
N LEU A 176 18.11 50.68 21.29
CA LEU A 176 17.02 51.47 21.89
C LEU A 176 16.77 51.03 23.33
N ALA A 177 16.73 49.72 23.59
CA ALA A 177 16.47 49.17 24.92
C ALA A 177 17.57 49.51 25.93
N ASP A 178 18.83 49.55 25.48
CA ASP A 178 19.97 50.05 26.24
C ASP A 178 19.83 51.56 26.52
N SER A 179 19.57 52.36 25.47
CA SER A 179 19.42 53.82 25.60
C SER A 179 18.26 54.25 26.52
N LEU A 180 17.20 53.45 26.57
CA LEU A 180 16.01 53.70 27.38
C LEU A 180 16.08 53.05 28.78
N GLN A 181 17.22 52.41 29.13
CA GLN A 181 17.43 51.70 30.40
C GLN A 181 16.27 50.73 30.73
N LEU A 182 15.69 50.11 29.70
CA LEU A 182 14.52 49.23 29.87
C LEU A 182 14.88 47.97 30.67
N PHE A 183 16.13 47.53 30.59
CA PHE A 183 16.61 46.37 31.33
C PHE A 183 16.81 46.66 32.83
N ASP A 184 17.27 47.85 33.22
CA ASP A 184 17.34 48.25 34.63
C ASP A 184 15.96 48.35 35.28
N LYS A 185 14.94 48.78 34.51
CA LYS A 185 13.54 48.73 34.95
C LYS A 185 13.00 47.30 35.02
N ALA A 186 13.34 46.43 34.07
CA ALA A 186 12.87 45.05 34.04
C ALA A 186 13.47 44.22 35.20
N THR A 187 14.74 44.40 35.55
CA THR A 187 15.37 43.73 36.70
C THR A 187 14.73 44.16 38.03
N SER A 188 14.24 45.41 38.13
CA SER A 188 13.48 45.87 39.30
C SER A 188 12.11 45.21 39.47
N TRP A 189 11.51 44.66 38.39
CA TRP A 189 10.24 43.92 38.44
C TRP A 189 10.40 42.48 38.92
N PHE A 190 11.59 41.90 38.82
CA PHE A 190 11.88 40.55 39.31
C PHE A 190 12.29 40.54 40.80
N GLN A 191 12.24 41.67 41.50
CA GLN A 191 12.28 41.68 42.96
C GLN A 191 10.92 41.24 43.53
N PRO A 192 10.87 40.23 44.41
CA PRO A 192 9.61 39.67 44.88
C PRO A 192 8.95 40.62 45.89
N ALA A 193 7.97 41.42 45.45
CA ALA A 193 7.11 42.15 46.37
C ALA A 193 5.99 41.22 46.87
N ILE A 194 6.23 40.54 48.00
CA ILE A 194 5.16 39.89 48.77
C ILE A 194 4.24 40.99 49.31
N LYS A 195 3.04 41.12 48.72
CA LYS A 195 1.94 41.90 49.30
C LYS A 195 0.67 41.06 49.31
N ILE A 196 0.39 40.51 50.48
CA ILE A 196 -0.90 39.92 50.85
C ILE A 196 -1.93 41.06 50.88
N LYS A 197 -3.07 40.89 50.20
CA LYS A 197 -4.25 41.76 50.33
C LYS A 197 -5.42 40.99 50.94
N PRO A 198 -6.18 41.58 51.87
CA PRO A 198 -7.31 40.93 52.51
C PRO A 198 -8.55 40.97 51.62
N VAL A 199 -9.37 39.94 51.83
CA VAL A 199 -10.66 39.67 51.23
C VAL A 199 -11.65 40.81 51.48
N VAL A 200 -12.28 41.31 50.42
CA VAL A 200 -13.54 42.05 50.50
C VAL A 200 -14.57 41.34 49.63
N LYS A 201 -15.61 40.83 50.30
CA LYS A 201 -16.83 40.29 49.71
C LYS A 201 -17.55 41.39 48.93
N ARG A 202 -17.95 41.09 47.69
CA ARG A 202 -19.02 41.81 47.00
C ARG A 202 -20.09 40.78 46.62
N ASN A 203 -21.22 40.89 47.29
CA ASN A 203 -22.40 40.05 47.07
C ASN A 203 -23.21 40.54 45.88
N SER A 204 -23.81 39.55 45.21
CA SER A 204 -25.10 39.57 44.51
C SER A 204 -25.17 40.13 43.10
N GLU A 205 -25.11 39.21 42.13
CA GLU A 205 -26.30 38.98 41.30
C GLU A 205 -26.84 37.58 41.63
N ILE A 206 -28.02 37.54 42.24
CA ILE A 206 -28.76 36.30 42.51
C ILE A 206 -29.40 35.88 41.18
N LYS A 207 -28.73 34.99 40.44
CA LYS A 207 -29.43 34.04 39.57
C LYS A 207 -29.84 32.87 40.43
N LEU A 208 -31.11 32.52 40.37
CA LEU A 208 -31.69 31.38 41.06
C LEU A 208 -30.99 30.10 40.59
N ASN A 209 -29.95 29.67 41.31
CA ASN A 209 -29.21 28.45 41.00
C ASN A 209 -30.08 27.23 41.35
N LYS A 210 -30.91 26.79 40.41
CA LYS A 210 -31.38 25.40 40.44
C LYS A 210 -30.14 24.50 40.26
N PRO A 211 -29.99 23.43 41.07
CA PRO A 211 -28.90 22.49 40.88
C PRO A 211 -28.96 21.89 39.47
N PRO A 212 -27.81 21.61 38.83
CA PRO A 212 -27.82 21.07 37.49
C PRO A 212 -28.45 19.68 37.48
N VAL A 213 -29.14 19.35 36.39
CA VAL A 213 -29.70 18.01 36.21
C VAL A 213 -28.55 16.99 36.09
N ASP A 214 -28.53 15.99 36.96
CA ASP A 214 -27.49 14.96 37.02
C ASP A 214 -28.08 13.54 36.94
N ILE A 215 -27.22 12.59 36.58
CA ILE A 215 -27.51 11.15 36.56
C ILE A 215 -27.10 10.56 37.92
N LEU A 216 -28.09 10.20 38.73
CA LEU A 216 -27.87 9.56 40.03
C LEU A 216 -27.50 8.08 39.89
N SER A 217 -28.17 7.37 38.99
CA SER A 217 -27.82 5.99 38.63
C SER A 217 -28.10 5.71 37.15
N GLN A 218 -27.33 4.79 36.58
CA GLN A 218 -27.44 4.38 35.18
C GLN A 218 -27.14 2.90 35.04
N GLN A 219 -27.91 2.23 34.20
CA GLN A 219 -27.69 0.85 33.81
C GLN A 219 -28.07 0.67 32.34
N VAL A 220 -27.29 -0.11 31.62
CA VAL A 220 -27.60 -0.59 30.28
C VAL A 220 -27.71 -2.09 30.34
N ILE A 221 -28.84 -2.60 29.86
CA ILE A 221 -29.13 -4.04 29.78
C ILE A 221 -29.11 -4.42 28.30
N ILE A 222 -28.20 -5.30 27.92
CA ILE A 222 -28.03 -5.77 26.54
C ILE A 222 -28.55 -7.20 26.46
N GLU A 223 -29.55 -7.41 25.62
CA GLU A 223 -30.10 -8.71 25.25
C GLU A 223 -29.54 -9.08 23.87
N PRO A 224 -28.57 -10.01 23.76
CA PRO A 224 -28.06 -10.44 22.46
C PRO A 224 -29.12 -11.25 21.68
N PRO A 225 -28.95 -11.42 20.36
CA PRO A 225 -29.85 -12.27 19.57
C PRO A 225 -29.94 -13.68 20.13
N SER A 226 -31.13 -14.28 20.13
CA SER A 226 -31.40 -15.60 20.71
C SER A 226 -30.48 -16.69 20.15
N TYR A 227 -30.11 -16.62 18.88
CA TYR A 227 -29.24 -17.60 18.22
C TYR A 227 -27.79 -17.56 18.73
N SER A 228 -27.34 -16.41 19.25
CA SER A 228 -25.97 -16.24 19.74
C SER A 228 -25.73 -16.79 21.16
N LEU A 229 -26.81 -17.15 21.86
CA LEU A 229 -26.75 -17.63 23.24
C LEU A 229 -26.37 -19.12 23.26
N LEU A 230 -25.18 -19.42 23.80
CA LEU A 230 -24.81 -20.79 24.14
C LEU A 230 -25.67 -21.30 25.30
N LYS A 231 -25.84 -22.62 25.39
CA LYS A 231 -26.84 -23.30 26.25
C LYS A 231 -26.79 -22.99 27.76
N ASN A 232 -25.80 -22.22 28.25
CA ASN A 232 -25.62 -21.83 29.65
C ASN A 232 -25.15 -20.36 29.84
N GLN A 233 -25.29 -19.48 28.82
CA GLN A 233 -24.92 -18.07 28.95
C GLN A 233 -26.06 -17.21 29.47
N ALA A 234 -25.72 -16.17 30.25
CA ALA A 234 -26.69 -15.20 30.74
C ALA A 234 -27.41 -14.54 29.55
N VAL A 235 -28.75 -14.62 29.56
CA VAL A 235 -29.64 -14.08 28.52
C VAL A 235 -29.51 -12.56 28.39
N MET A 236 -28.98 -11.90 29.44
CA MET A 236 -28.84 -10.45 29.51
C MET A 236 -27.51 -10.09 30.16
N SER A 237 -26.78 -9.12 29.59
CA SER A 237 -25.65 -8.49 30.24
C SER A 237 -26.06 -7.12 30.79
N VAL A 238 -25.76 -6.87 32.06
CA VAL A 238 -26.05 -5.60 32.74
C VAL A 238 -24.73 -4.87 32.96
N SER A 239 -24.63 -3.66 32.45
CA SER A 239 -23.46 -2.80 32.59
C SER A 239 -23.84 -1.46 33.20
N ALA A 240 -23.00 -0.93 34.10
CA ALA A 240 -23.10 0.45 34.56
C ALA A 240 -22.44 1.44 33.59
N LEU A 241 -21.67 0.95 32.62
CA LEU A 241 -21.10 1.77 31.54
C LEU A 241 -22.14 1.98 30.45
N LEU A 242 -22.19 3.20 29.93
CA LEU A 242 -23.12 3.58 28.86
C LEU A 242 -22.58 3.26 27.46
N ASP A 243 -21.28 2.99 27.31
CA ASP A 243 -20.75 2.53 26.03
C ASP A 243 -21.14 1.07 25.79
N ILE A 244 -21.65 0.80 24.59
CA ILE A 244 -22.25 -0.49 24.23
C ILE A 244 -21.36 -1.18 23.18
N ASP A 245 -20.93 -2.40 23.51
CA ASP A 245 -20.34 -3.36 22.58
C ASP A 245 -21.28 -4.56 22.49
N ALA A 246 -21.89 -4.80 21.32
CA ALA A 246 -22.93 -5.82 21.14
C ALA A 246 -22.90 -6.45 19.74
N LEU A 247 -23.68 -7.52 19.54
CA LEU A 247 -23.88 -8.12 18.22
C LEU A 247 -24.96 -7.35 17.44
N VAL A 248 -24.87 -7.38 16.12
CA VAL A 248 -25.93 -6.84 15.27
C VAL A 248 -27.24 -7.61 15.54
N GLY A 249 -28.30 -6.88 15.85
CA GLY A 249 -29.62 -7.44 16.19
C GLY A 249 -29.92 -7.50 17.69
N SER A 250 -28.98 -7.20 18.57
CA SER A 250 -29.20 -7.10 20.02
C SER A 250 -30.23 -6.04 20.39
N TYR A 251 -30.95 -6.22 21.50
CA TYR A 251 -31.73 -5.15 22.12
C TYR A 251 -30.92 -4.49 23.24
N ALA A 252 -30.88 -3.16 23.26
CA ALA A 252 -30.37 -2.39 24.39
C ALA A 252 -31.54 -1.74 25.12
N SER A 253 -31.55 -1.89 26.44
CA SER A 253 -32.47 -1.23 27.36
C SER A 253 -31.68 -0.32 28.29
N TRP A 254 -31.93 0.98 28.22
CA TRP A 254 -31.34 1.96 29.13
C TRP A 254 -32.26 2.17 30.32
N VAL A 255 -31.68 2.24 31.52
CA VAL A 255 -32.37 2.58 32.76
C VAL A 255 -31.59 3.67 33.46
N PHE A 256 -32.24 4.80 33.72
CA PHE A 256 -31.64 5.95 34.37
C PHE A 256 -32.44 6.37 35.59
N TYR A 257 -31.76 6.94 36.58
CA TYR A 257 -32.38 7.68 37.67
C TYR A 257 -31.76 9.08 37.68
N PHE A 258 -32.57 10.10 37.41
CA PHE A 258 -32.13 11.49 37.33
C PHE A 258 -32.40 12.24 38.62
N SER A 259 -31.68 13.33 38.85
CA SER A 259 -31.88 14.21 40.00
C SER A 259 -33.22 14.95 39.99
N GLU A 260 -33.82 15.13 38.82
CA GLU A 260 -35.12 15.75 38.62
C GLU A 260 -36.06 14.75 37.93
N GLN A 261 -37.30 14.63 38.43
CA GLN A 261 -38.25 13.59 38.00
C GLN A 261 -39.47 14.13 37.25
N THR A 262 -39.51 15.45 37.05
CA THR A 262 -40.64 16.14 36.40
C THR A 262 -40.34 16.53 34.94
N MET A 263 -39.20 16.09 34.40
CA MET A 263 -38.71 16.46 33.08
C MET A 263 -38.87 15.32 32.07
N ASP A 264 -39.06 15.71 30.81
CA ASP A 264 -39.00 14.80 29.67
C ASP A 264 -37.57 14.64 29.17
N TYR A 265 -37.07 13.41 29.27
CA TYR A 265 -35.73 13.01 28.85
C TYR A 265 -35.76 12.25 27.54
N TYR A 266 -34.76 12.47 26.70
CA TYR A 266 -34.64 11.85 25.39
C TYR A 266 -33.23 11.29 25.18
N ILE A 267 -33.14 10.16 24.50
CA ILE A 267 -31.90 9.68 23.87
C ILE A 267 -31.89 10.19 22.44
N VAL A 268 -30.86 10.95 22.07
CA VAL A 268 -30.67 11.47 20.72
C VAL A 268 -29.55 10.69 20.05
N PHE A 269 -29.87 9.99 18.97
CA PHE A 269 -28.93 9.21 18.18
C PHE A 269 -28.30 10.05 17.08
N SER A 270 -27.16 9.59 16.54
CA SER A 270 -26.42 10.33 15.51
C SER A 270 -27.25 10.57 14.23
N ASN A 271 -28.12 9.64 13.85
CA ASN A 271 -29.04 9.82 12.72
C ASN A 271 -30.10 10.93 12.94
N GLY A 272 -30.11 11.59 14.10
CA GLY A 272 -31.05 12.65 14.47
C GLY A 272 -32.34 12.14 15.11
N GLU A 273 -32.53 10.82 15.18
CA GLU A 273 -33.70 10.20 15.80
C GLU A 273 -33.67 10.44 17.32
N ARG A 274 -34.84 10.80 17.85
CA ARG A 274 -35.03 11.03 19.29
C ARG A 274 -35.93 9.96 19.86
N GLN A 275 -35.47 9.28 20.90
CA GLN A 275 -36.24 8.30 21.63
C GLN A 275 -36.53 8.84 23.03
N GLN A 276 -37.80 9.08 23.34
CA GLN A 276 -38.23 9.53 24.67
C GLN A 276 -38.03 8.41 25.69
N LEU A 277 -37.53 8.78 26.86
CA LEU A 277 -37.43 7.90 28.03
C LEU A 277 -38.75 7.90 28.77
N THR A 278 -39.33 6.72 28.97
CA THR A 278 -40.60 6.57 29.70
C THR A 278 -40.33 6.38 31.19
N GLN A 279 -41.00 7.16 32.02
CA GLN A 279 -40.93 7.02 33.48
C GLN A 279 -41.66 5.74 33.93
N GLN A 280 -40.96 4.94 34.72
CA GLN A 280 -41.42 3.70 35.32
C GLN A 280 -42.07 4.00 36.70
N LYS A 281 -42.87 3.05 37.22
CA LYS A 281 -43.55 3.19 38.52
C LYS A 281 -42.61 3.39 39.72
N ASN A 282 -41.36 2.94 39.60
CA ASN A 282 -40.30 3.10 40.60
C ASN A 282 -39.56 4.45 40.50
N GLY A 283 -40.00 5.36 39.63
CA GLY A 283 -39.36 6.66 39.39
C GLY A 283 -38.13 6.61 38.48
N SER A 284 -37.73 5.44 37.97
CA SER A 284 -36.66 5.34 36.96
C SER A 284 -37.18 5.66 35.56
N TYR A 285 -36.28 6.07 34.67
CA TYR A 285 -36.57 6.34 33.27
C TYR A 285 -35.98 5.23 32.41
N SER A 286 -36.76 4.72 31.46
CA SER A 286 -36.30 3.62 30.61
C SER A 286 -36.66 3.77 29.14
N ALA A 287 -35.80 3.22 28.28
CA ALA A 287 -36.03 3.08 26.85
C ALA A 287 -35.44 1.75 26.37
N LYS A 288 -36.10 1.09 25.41
CA LYS A 288 -35.63 -0.14 24.78
C LYS A 288 -35.54 0.04 23.27
N ARG A 289 -34.47 -0.44 22.64
CA ARG A 289 -34.25 -0.32 21.19
C ARG A 289 -33.51 -1.52 20.62
N LYS A 290 -33.87 -1.93 19.40
CA LYS A 290 -33.10 -2.91 18.62
C LYS A 290 -31.92 -2.23 17.91
N LEU A 291 -30.73 -2.78 18.09
CA LEU A 291 -29.48 -2.25 17.54
C LEU A 291 -29.15 -2.95 16.21
N ILE A 292 -29.20 -2.22 15.11
CA ILE A 292 -28.95 -2.74 13.76
C ILE A 292 -27.68 -2.14 13.15
N LYS A 293 -27.35 -0.91 13.53
CA LYS A 293 -26.19 -0.16 13.04
C LYS A 293 -25.36 0.39 14.21
N SER A 294 -24.06 0.46 14.00
CA SER A 294 -23.18 1.14 14.95
C SER A 294 -23.42 2.65 14.87
N MET A 295 -23.49 3.33 16.01
CA MET A 295 -23.86 4.74 16.09
C MET A 295 -23.36 5.36 17.40
N VAL A 296 -23.60 6.65 17.58
CA VAL A 296 -23.36 7.34 18.86
C VAL A 296 -24.65 7.96 19.35
N TYR A 297 -24.74 8.18 20.66
CA TYR A 297 -25.91 8.82 21.27
C TYR A 297 -25.52 9.72 22.45
N HIS A 298 -26.42 10.63 22.79
CA HIS A 298 -26.33 11.47 23.99
C HIS A 298 -27.73 11.67 24.60
N LEU A 299 -27.77 12.16 25.84
CA LEU A 299 -29.02 12.48 26.52
C LEU A 299 -29.39 13.94 26.29
N ALA A 300 -30.68 14.21 26.12
CA ALA A 300 -31.25 15.55 25.99
C ALA A 300 -32.45 15.71 26.92
N VAL A 301 -32.73 16.95 27.31
CA VAL A 301 -33.90 17.35 28.10
C VAL A 301 -34.62 18.46 27.36
N GLU A 302 -35.96 18.46 27.39
CA GLU A 302 -36.79 19.41 26.64
C GLU A 302 -36.58 20.88 27.05
N ASN A 303 -36.14 21.10 28.29
CA ASN A 303 -35.91 22.43 28.85
C ASN A 303 -34.41 22.76 28.94
N THR A 304 -33.85 23.30 27.86
CA THR A 304 -32.43 23.68 27.74
C THR A 304 -31.99 24.84 28.64
N ALA A 305 -32.90 25.45 29.41
CA ALA A 305 -32.58 26.55 30.30
C ALA A 305 -31.90 26.11 31.61
N GLN A 306 -31.99 24.84 31.99
CA GLN A 306 -31.31 24.31 33.17
C GLN A 306 -29.90 23.79 32.82
N PRO A 307 -28.86 24.13 33.61
CA PRO A 307 -27.55 23.54 33.43
C PRO A 307 -27.63 22.02 33.66
N VAL A 308 -26.92 21.23 32.85
CA VAL A 308 -26.80 19.77 33.00
C VAL A 308 -25.40 19.41 33.46
N SER A 309 -25.25 18.29 34.17
CA SER A 309 -23.93 17.81 34.60
C SER A 309 -23.06 17.36 33.43
N GLU A 310 -21.74 17.31 33.63
CA GLU A 310 -20.80 16.79 32.62
C GLU A 310 -21.06 15.32 32.26
N LYS A 311 -21.55 14.52 33.22
CA LYS A 311 -21.93 13.12 32.98
C LYS A 311 -23.14 13.02 32.06
N PHE A 312 -24.10 13.92 32.20
CA PHE A 312 -25.30 13.98 31.36
C PHE A 312 -24.95 14.42 29.92
N ALA A 313 -24.06 15.40 29.78
CA ALA A 313 -23.65 15.93 28.46
C ALA A 313 -22.70 15.00 27.68
N ALA A 314 -22.24 13.89 28.27
CA ALA A 314 -21.26 13.00 27.64
C ALA A 314 -21.87 12.15 26.51
N ILE A 315 -21.24 12.20 25.33
CA ILE A 315 -21.57 11.32 24.19
C ILE A 315 -21.07 9.90 24.44
N LYS A 316 -21.87 8.92 24.06
CA LYS A 316 -21.65 7.48 24.26
C LYS A 316 -21.66 6.74 22.93
N ARG A 317 -20.89 5.66 22.84
CA ARG A 317 -20.75 4.86 21.61
C ARG A 317 -21.58 3.58 21.66
N ILE A 318 -22.08 3.18 20.49
CA ILE A 318 -22.67 1.87 20.23
C ILE A 318 -21.88 1.25 19.09
N GLN A 319 -21.12 0.20 19.40
CA GLN A 319 -20.33 -0.55 18.43
C GLN A 319 -20.91 -1.96 18.29
N LEU A 320 -21.27 -2.30 17.05
CA LEU A 320 -21.87 -3.58 16.72
C LEU A 320 -20.90 -4.45 15.91
N THR A 321 -20.81 -5.72 16.30
CA THR A 321 -20.07 -6.76 15.59
C THR A 321 -21.04 -7.61 14.79
N ALA A 322 -20.74 -7.83 13.51
CA ALA A 322 -21.54 -8.67 12.63
C ALA A 322 -21.13 -10.15 12.76
N ASP A 323 -22.11 -11.01 12.51
CA ASP A 323 -22.01 -12.47 12.46
C ASP A 323 -21.23 -12.97 11.23
N GLN A 324 -20.42 -14.03 11.39
CA GLN A 324 -19.57 -14.56 10.32
C GLN A 324 -20.14 -15.86 9.74
N ALA A 325 -20.11 -15.98 8.40
CA ALA A 325 -20.57 -17.19 7.75
C ALA A 325 -19.64 -18.40 8.02
N PRO A 326 -20.16 -19.65 8.01
CA PRO A 326 -19.39 -20.84 8.31
C PRO A 326 -18.22 -21.05 7.34
N LYS A 327 -17.12 -21.63 7.82
CA LYS A 327 -15.94 -21.98 7.01
C LYS A 327 -15.86 -23.50 6.83
N ILE A 328 -15.59 -23.95 5.60
CA ILE A 328 -15.54 -25.38 5.24
C ILE A 328 -14.14 -25.74 4.72
N ARG A 329 -13.55 -26.81 5.27
CA ARG A 329 -12.24 -27.36 4.87
C ARG A 329 -12.33 -28.87 4.65
N PHE A 330 -11.88 -29.37 3.50
CA PHE A 330 -11.76 -30.81 3.25
C PHE A 330 -10.51 -31.38 3.91
N ILE A 331 -10.66 -32.49 4.63
CA ILE A 331 -9.54 -33.30 5.14
C ILE A 331 -9.32 -34.49 4.20
N ASN A 332 -10.40 -35.12 3.74
CA ASN A 332 -10.36 -36.17 2.72
C ASN A 332 -11.56 -36.05 1.77
N PRO A 333 -11.41 -36.20 0.44
CA PRO A 333 -10.14 -36.22 -0.31
C PRO A 333 -9.46 -34.84 -0.30
N LYS A 334 -8.13 -34.81 -0.11
CA LYS A 334 -7.34 -33.57 -0.23
C LYS A 334 -7.31 -33.08 -1.67
N SER A 335 -7.07 -33.98 -2.63
CA SER A 335 -7.05 -33.68 -4.07
C SER A 335 -8.41 -33.23 -4.58
N THR A 336 -8.42 -32.39 -5.63
CA THR A 336 -9.67 -31.97 -6.30
C THR A 336 -10.27 -33.11 -7.13
N VAL A 337 -9.43 -33.97 -7.71
CA VAL A 337 -9.83 -35.18 -8.44
C VAL A 337 -9.31 -36.40 -7.68
N THR A 338 -10.13 -37.44 -7.53
CA THR A 338 -9.75 -38.76 -7.01
C THR A 338 -10.19 -39.81 -8.01
N GLU A 339 -9.33 -40.76 -8.33
CA GLU A 339 -9.56 -41.73 -9.39
C GLU A 339 -9.52 -43.15 -8.83
N TYR A 340 -10.40 -44.00 -9.34
CA TYR A 340 -10.49 -45.42 -9.00
C TYR A 340 -10.34 -46.25 -10.26
N GLY A 341 -9.50 -47.29 -10.21
CA GLY A 341 -9.28 -48.21 -11.32
C GLY A 341 -10.50 -49.08 -11.61
N LYS A 342 -10.58 -49.64 -12.82
CA LYS A 342 -11.75 -50.39 -13.31
C LYS A 342 -12.12 -51.56 -12.38
N ASN A 343 -11.11 -52.31 -11.94
CA ASN A 343 -11.26 -53.52 -11.13
C ASN A 343 -11.28 -53.28 -9.62
N SER A 344 -11.38 -52.01 -9.19
CA SER A 344 -11.47 -51.67 -7.75
C SER A 344 -12.92 -51.68 -7.27
N THR A 345 -13.12 -52.01 -5.98
CA THR A 345 -14.39 -51.74 -5.29
C THR A 345 -14.31 -50.33 -4.70
N PRO A 346 -14.86 -49.30 -5.37
CA PRO A 346 -14.47 -47.94 -5.07
C PRO A 346 -15.26 -47.43 -3.86
N SER A 347 -14.61 -47.38 -2.71
CA SER A 347 -15.14 -46.77 -1.49
C SER A 347 -14.53 -45.38 -1.27
N LEU A 348 -15.36 -44.36 -1.22
CA LEU A 348 -14.99 -42.97 -1.01
C LEU A 348 -15.36 -42.51 0.40
N MET A 349 -14.35 -42.08 1.16
CA MET A 349 -14.55 -41.46 2.46
C MET A 349 -14.37 -39.95 2.36
N ALA A 350 -15.46 -39.19 2.45
CA ALA A 350 -15.41 -37.74 2.58
C ALA A 350 -15.33 -37.34 4.06
N GLN A 351 -14.26 -36.64 4.44
CA GLN A 351 -14.05 -36.07 5.76
C GLN A 351 -13.86 -34.56 5.65
N VAL A 352 -14.69 -33.80 6.34
CA VAL A 352 -14.75 -32.34 6.21
C VAL A 352 -14.83 -31.69 7.57
N GLN A 353 -14.03 -30.64 7.76
CA GLN A 353 -14.03 -29.81 8.95
C GLN A 353 -14.82 -28.53 8.68
N ILE A 354 -15.80 -28.22 9.53
CA ILE A 354 -16.62 -27.02 9.44
C ILE A 354 -16.50 -26.25 10.76
N SER A 355 -16.27 -24.95 10.67
CA SER A 355 -16.11 -24.05 11.82
C SER A 355 -16.94 -22.80 11.65
N ASP A 356 -17.55 -22.34 12.74
CA ASP A 356 -18.44 -21.19 12.82
C ASP A 356 -18.20 -20.46 14.16
N ASP A 357 -18.55 -19.18 14.27
CA ASP A 357 -18.42 -18.42 15.52
C ASP A 357 -19.58 -18.69 16.50
N PHE A 358 -20.78 -19.03 16.00
CA PHE A 358 -21.91 -19.47 16.81
C PHE A 358 -22.21 -20.95 16.65
N ALA A 359 -23.10 -21.31 15.71
CA ALA A 359 -23.48 -22.69 15.50
C ALA A 359 -23.91 -22.95 14.06
N VAL A 360 -23.46 -24.07 13.53
CA VAL A 360 -23.92 -24.61 12.25
C VAL A 360 -25.22 -25.39 12.48
N THR A 361 -26.30 -25.04 11.79
CA THR A 361 -27.60 -25.71 11.92
C THR A 361 -27.74 -26.89 10.98
N LYS A 362 -27.25 -26.74 9.75
CA LYS A 362 -27.48 -27.70 8.68
C LYS A 362 -26.24 -27.83 7.82
N VAL A 363 -25.88 -29.07 7.50
CA VAL A 363 -24.80 -29.39 6.58
C VAL A 363 -25.28 -30.44 5.59
N GLU A 364 -25.13 -30.14 4.30
CA GLU A 364 -25.57 -30.98 3.19
C GLU A 364 -24.44 -31.18 2.19
N ILE A 365 -24.45 -32.33 1.54
CA ILE A 365 -23.57 -32.63 0.42
C ILE A 365 -24.40 -32.56 -0.86
N LEU A 366 -24.08 -31.61 -1.72
CA LEU A 366 -24.67 -31.46 -3.05
C LEU A 366 -23.82 -32.26 -4.03
N ALA A 367 -24.36 -33.37 -4.52
CA ALA A 367 -23.70 -34.26 -5.45
C ALA A 367 -24.41 -34.31 -6.81
N SER A 368 -23.64 -34.44 -7.88
CA SER A 368 -24.09 -34.62 -9.26
C SER A 368 -23.32 -35.79 -9.86
N ILE A 369 -24.03 -36.83 -10.27
CA ILE A 369 -23.44 -38.00 -10.92
C ILE A 369 -23.62 -37.85 -12.42
N ALA A 370 -22.50 -37.82 -13.15
CA ALA A 370 -22.47 -37.79 -14.61
C ALA A 370 -22.31 -39.23 -15.12
N LYS A 371 -23.27 -39.68 -15.93
CA LYS A 371 -23.28 -41.00 -16.53
C LYS A 371 -23.08 -40.97 -18.03
N GLY A 372 -22.22 -41.85 -18.53
CA GLY A 372 -21.91 -42.01 -19.96
C GLY A 372 -20.74 -41.15 -20.47
N SER A 373 -20.37 -41.34 -21.73
CA SER A 373 -19.20 -40.71 -22.38
C SER A 373 -19.60 -39.83 -23.58
N GLY A 374 -18.76 -38.84 -23.91
CA GLY A 374 -18.93 -37.96 -25.08
C GLY A 374 -20.06 -36.92 -24.95
N GLU A 375 -20.85 -36.75 -26.01
CA GLU A 375 -21.96 -35.77 -26.06
C GLU A 375 -23.27 -36.27 -25.42
N GLY A 376 -23.32 -37.54 -24.99
CA GLY A 376 -24.52 -38.20 -24.44
C GLY A 376 -24.62 -38.24 -22.91
N VAL A 377 -23.84 -37.42 -22.19
CA VAL A 377 -23.75 -37.45 -20.72
C VAL A 377 -25.07 -37.06 -20.06
N LYS A 378 -25.54 -37.88 -19.12
CA LYS A 378 -26.73 -37.60 -18.29
C LYS A 378 -26.30 -37.25 -16.87
N PHE A 379 -26.84 -36.17 -16.33
CA PHE A 379 -26.57 -35.73 -14.96
C PHE A 379 -27.70 -36.12 -14.02
N ARG A 380 -27.33 -36.61 -12.83
CA ARG A 380 -28.25 -36.94 -11.73
C ARG A 380 -27.81 -36.23 -10.46
N ASP A 381 -28.55 -35.18 -10.10
CA ASP A 381 -28.33 -34.42 -8.88
C ASP A 381 -28.96 -35.13 -7.68
N GLN A 382 -28.23 -35.21 -6.56
CA GLN A 382 -28.70 -35.79 -5.31
C GLN A 382 -28.09 -35.06 -4.12
N ILE A 383 -28.91 -34.86 -3.08
CA ILE A 383 -28.47 -34.27 -1.80
C ILE A 383 -28.26 -35.40 -0.80
N PHE A 384 -27.10 -35.41 -0.14
CA PHE A 384 -26.76 -36.38 0.90
C PHE A 384 -26.51 -35.69 2.25
N SER A 385 -26.80 -36.41 3.32
CA SER A 385 -26.40 -36.04 4.69
C SER A 385 -25.16 -36.83 5.12
N PHE A 386 -24.39 -36.24 6.03
CA PHE A 386 -23.28 -36.93 6.69
C PHE A 386 -23.80 -38.02 7.63
N GLU A 387 -23.04 -39.11 7.75
CA GLU A 387 -23.40 -40.26 8.59
C GLU A 387 -23.01 -40.05 10.04
N ARG A 388 -21.87 -39.38 10.25
CA ARG A 388 -21.29 -39.13 11.55
C ARG A 388 -20.70 -37.73 11.60
N SER A 389 -20.79 -37.10 12.76
CA SER A 389 -20.10 -35.85 13.06
C SER A 389 -19.45 -35.94 14.45
N GLU A 390 -18.23 -35.42 14.59
CA GLU A 390 -17.46 -35.46 15.82
C GLU A 390 -16.81 -34.10 16.09
N LEU A 391 -16.73 -33.72 17.37
CA LEU A 391 -15.97 -32.54 17.78
C LEU A 391 -14.53 -32.95 18.08
N LEU A 392 -13.57 -32.54 17.25
CA LEU A 392 -12.13 -32.70 17.48
C LEU A 392 -11.47 -31.31 17.45
N ASP A 393 -10.57 -31.03 18.40
CA ASP A 393 -9.86 -29.74 18.50
C ASP A 393 -10.76 -28.50 18.43
N ASN A 394 -11.92 -28.57 19.10
CA ASN A 394 -12.94 -27.51 19.12
C ASN A 394 -13.50 -27.15 17.72
N LYS A 395 -13.38 -28.07 16.76
CA LYS A 395 -13.89 -27.98 15.39
C LYS A 395 -14.78 -29.18 15.11
N MET A 396 -15.83 -28.98 14.31
CA MET A 396 -16.72 -30.08 13.94
C MET A 396 -16.21 -30.77 12.68
N HIS A 397 -16.00 -32.07 12.77
CA HIS A 397 -15.60 -32.95 11.68
C HIS A 397 -16.80 -33.79 11.25
N TYR A 398 -17.06 -33.85 9.96
CA TYR A 398 -18.17 -34.56 9.35
C TYR A 398 -17.63 -35.66 8.45
N TYR A 399 -18.24 -36.85 8.54
CA TYR A 399 -17.80 -38.06 7.87
C TYR A 399 -18.93 -38.65 7.04
N LYS A 400 -18.62 -38.98 5.78
CA LYS A 400 -19.51 -39.68 4.86
C LYS A 400 -18.73 -40.74 4.12
N SER A 401 -19.19 -41.99 4.17
CA SER A 401 -18.68 -43.05 3.31
C SER A 401 -19.65 -43.30 2.16
N TRP A 402 -19.15 -43.44 0.95
CA TRP A 402 -19.92 -43.86 -0.22
C TRP A 402 -19.26 -45.07 -0.84
N SER A 403 -20.05 -46.08 -1.18
CA SER A 403 -19.67 -47.03 -2.21
C SER A 403 -20.16 -46.51 -3.56
N LEU A 404 -19.27 -46.35 -4.55
CA LEU A 404 -19.69 -45.83 -5.85
C LEU A 404 -20.69 -46.76 -6.56
N THR A 405 -20.65 -48.07 -6.26
CA THR A 405 -21.65 -49.05 -6.71
C THR A 405 -23.05 -48.73 -6.19
N ASP A 406 -23.16 -48.29 -4.94
CA ASP A 406 -24.44 -47.99 -4.29
C ASP A 406 -25.04 -46.68 -4.81
N LEU A 407 -24.18 -45.80 -5.37
CA LEU A 407 -24.58 -44.63 -6.14
C LEU A 407 -25.04 -44.99 -7.56
N ALA A 408 -25.10 -46.29 -7.87
CA ALA A 408 -25.36 -46.85 -9.18
C ALA A 408 -24.38 -46.34 -10.25
N MET A 409 -23.14 -46.01 -9.89
CA MET A 409 -22.13 -45.62 -10.87
C MET A 409 -21.55 -46.86 -11.56
N GLU A 410 -21.16 -46.70 -12.82
CA GLU A 410 -20.44 -47.71 -13.61
C GLU A 410 -19.01 -47.19 -13.94
N PRO A 411 -18.04 -48.08 -14.26
CA PRO A 411 -16.76 -47.64 -14.80
C PRO A 411 -16.95 -46.73 -16.02
N GLY A 412 -16.36 -45.54 -15.98
CA GLY A 412 -16.57 -44.44 -16.93
C GLY A 412 -17.36 -43.26 -16.34
N ASP A 413 -18.11 -43.47 -15.26
CA ASP A 413 -18.92 -42.42 -14.62
C ASP A 413 -18.10 -41.51 -13.69
N GLU A 414 -18.59 -40.28 -13.50
CA GLU A 414 -17.98 -39.28 -12.63
C GLU A 414 -18.96 -38.77 -11.57
N LEU A 415 -18.47 -38.58 -10.34
CA LEU A 415 -19.21 -37.97 -9.24
C LEU A 415 -18.60 -36.63 -8.89
N TYR A 416 -19.42 -35.58 -8.96
CA TYR A 416 -19.11 -34.23 -8.54
C TYR A 416 -19.81 -33.95 -7.23
N PHE A 417 -19.09 -33.58 -6.17
CA PHE A 417 -19.76 -33.20 -4.92
C PHE A 417 -19.16 -31.97 -4.25
N SER A 418 -20.02 -31.19 -3.62
CA SER A 418 -19.68 -29.98 -2.87
C SER A 418 -20.49 -29.94 -1.58
N ILE A 419 -20.09 -29.12 -0.61
CA ILE A 419 -20.70 -29.11 0.72
C ILE A 419 -21.31 -27.74 0.95
N LEU A 420 -22.54 -27.74 1.44
CA LEU A 420 -23.28 -26.56 1.84
C LEU A 420 -23.42 -26.58 3.36
N ALA A 421 -22.89 -25.57 4.03
CA ALA A 421 -23.07 -25.35 5.46
C ALA A 421 -23.96 -24.13 5.69
N THR A 422 -24.92 -24.25 6.59
CA THR A 422 -25.86 -23.18 7.00
C THR A 422 -25.67 -22.89 8.47
N ASP A 423 -25.52 -21.62 8.84
CA ASP A 423 -25.40 -21.18 10.24
C ASP A 423 -26.75 -21.17 10.97
N ASN A 424 -26.76 -20.67 12.21
CA ASN A 424 -27.95 -20.50 13.04
C ASN A 424 -28.47 -19.05 13.07
N ARG A 425 -27.94 -18.17 12.23
CA ARG A 425 -28.29 -16.75 12.24
C ARG A 425 -29.77 -16.58 11.90
N GLN A 426 -30.43 -15.70 12.65
CA GLN A 426 -31.85 -15.38 12.46
C GLN A 426 -32.07 -13.89 12.22
N PRO A 427 -33.04 -13.50 11.36
CA PRO A 427 -34.01 -14.35 10.67
C PRO A 427 -33.47 -15.03 9.40
N GLU A 428 -32.39 -14.51 8.81
CA GLU A 428 -31.80 -15.03 7.58
C GLU A 428 -30.48 -15.75 7.90
N PRO A 429 -30.42 -17.08 7.74
CA PRO A 429 -29.20 -17.83 7.96
C PRO A 429 -28.20 -17.59 6.82
N GLN A 430 -26.91 -17.54 7.14
CA GLN A 430 -25.84 -17.47 6.14
C GLN A 430 -25.47 -18.87 5.68
N GLN A 431 -25.10 -18.96 4.40
CA GLN A 431 -24.71 -20.20 3.75
C GLN A 431 -23.34 -20.09 3.10
N THR A 432 -22.53 -21.12 3.27
CA THR A 432 -21.22 -21.25 2.61
C THR A 432 -21.19 -22.54 1.80
N ARG A 433 -20.71 -22.44 0.55
CA ARG A 433 -20.47 -23.59 -0.33
C ARG A 433 -18.98 -23.86 -0.49
N SER A 434 -18.57 -25.12 -0.37
CA SER A 434 -17.18 -25.55 -0.58
C SER A 434 -16.80 -25.72 -2.06
N ALA A 435 -15.52 -25.93 -2.34
CA ALA A 435 -15.05 -26.32 -3.67
C ALA A 435 -15.59 -27.72 -4.07
N THR A 436 -15.88 -27.90 -5.35
CA THR A 436 -16.33 -29.19 -5.88
C THR A 436 -15.18 -30.18 -5.95
N LYS A 437 -15.41 -31.38 -5.42
CA LYS A 437 -14.55 -32.56 -5.55
C LYS A 437 -15.08 -33.46 -6.66
N ILE A 438 -14.18 -34.02 -7.45
CA ILE A 438 -14.49 -34.88 -8.60
C ILE A 438 -13.95 -36.26 -8.32
N ILE A 439 -14.76 -37.27 -8.54
CA ILE A 439 -14.43 -38.67 -8.31
C ILE A 439 -14.68 -39.40 -9.60
N ARG A 440 -13.66 -40.08 -10.12
CA ARG A 440 -13.73 -40.76 -11.40
C ARG A 440 -13.55 -42.25 -11.21
N TRP A 441 -14.41 -43.02 -11.86
CA TRP A 441 -14.21 -44.45 -12.01
C TRP A 441 -13.74 -44.71 -13.43
N LEU A 442 -12.51 -45.20 -13.60
CA LEU A 442 -11.90 -45.37 -14.92
C LEU A 442 -12.47 -46.61 -15.64
N GLU A 443 -12.74 -46.50 -16.95
CA GLU A 443 -13.27 -47.58 -17.80
C GLU A 443 -12.18 -48.53 -18.33
N GLU A 444 -10.93 -48.08 -18.41
CA GLU A 444 -9.75 -48.86 -18.78
C GLU A 444 -8.58 -48.56 -17.81
N ASP A 445 -7.83 -49.60 -17.46
CA ASP A 445 -6.50 -49.41 -16.88
C ASP A 445 -5.61 -48.94 -18.05
N GLN A 446 -5.23 -47.67 -18.08
CA GLN A 446 -4.51 -47.09 -19.23
C GLN A 446 -3.16 -47.76 -19.44
N THR A 447 -3.15 -48.83 -20.23
CA THR A 447 -1.97 -49.55 -20.68
C THR A 447 -2.10 -49.76 -22.19
N GLY A 448 -1.80 -48.71 -22.95
CA GLY A 448 -1.71 -48.81 -24.41
C GLY A 448 -0.35 -49.36 -24.83
N ILE A 449 -0.31 -50.59 -25.31
CA ILE A 449 0.88 -51.17 -25.95
C ILE A 449 0.89 -50.72 -27.41
N ASN A 450 1.94 -50.02 -27.84
CA ASN A 450 2.22 -49.79 -29.27
C ASN A 450 3.15 -50.87 -29.83
N ALA A 451 3.11 -51.07 -31.16
CA ALA A 451 3.77 -52.15 -31.90
C ALA A 451 5.31 -52.19 -31.83
N ASP A 452 5.97 -51.22 -31.18
CA ASP A 452 7.43 -51.15 -31.07
C ASP A 452 7.98 -51.58 -29.68
N GLY A 453 7.16 -52.18 -28.82
CA GLY A 453 7.63 -52.78 -27.56
C GLY A 453 8.10 -51.79 -26.48
N ILE A 454 7.83 -50.49 -26.66
CA ILE A 454 8.08 -49.46 -25.66
C ILE A 454 6.88 -49.42 -24.70
N MET A 455 7.13 -49.70 -23.43
CA MET A 455 6.16 -49.53 -22.36
C MET A 455 6.00 -48.03 -22.08
N ILE A 456 5.07 -47.38 -22.78
CA ILE A 456 4.65 -46.02 -22.47
C ILE A 456 3.56 -46.14 -21.42
N ASP A 457 3.88 -45.78 -20.19
CA ASP A 457 2.88 -45.49 -19.18
C ASP A 457 2.06 -44.32 -19.74
N PHE A 458 0.86 -44.60 -20.26
CA PHE A 458 -0.10 -43.53 -20.52
C PHE A 458 -0.41 -42.97 -19.14
N MET A 459 0.24 -41.88 -18.73
CA MET A 459 -0.20 -41.12 -17.56
C MET A 459 -1.49 -40.38 -17.95
N PRO A 460 -2.69 -40.71 -17.44
CA PRO A 460 -3.79 -39.76 -17.45
C PRO A 460 -3.78 -38.91 -16.20
N ALA A 461 -2.68 -38.24 -15.88
CA ALA A 461 -2.71 -37.26 -14.80
C ALA A 461 -3.04 -35.89 -15.39
N TYR A 462 -4.30 -35.45 -15.21
CA TYR A 462 -4.69 -34.07 -15.46
C TYR A 462 -3.64 -33.12 -14.84
N PHE A 463 -2.99 -32.32 -15.68
CA PHE A 463 -2.02 -31.32 -15.23
C PHE A 463 -2.66 -30.45 -14.14
N LYS A 464 -2.03 -30.37 -12.97
CA LYS A 464 -2.47 -29.44 -11.92
C LYS A 464 -2.41 -28.02 -12.49
N SER A 465 -3.52 -27.30 -12.41
CA SER A 465 -3.50 -25.88 -12.79
C SER A 465 -2.62 -25.09 -11.82
N GLN A 466 -2.06 -23.97 -12.26
CA GLN A 466 -1.25 -23.10 -11.38
C GLN A 466 -2.00 -22.70 -10.10
N ARG A 467 -3.32 -22.50 -10.19
CA ARG A 467 -4.17 -22.20 -9.03
C ARG A 467 -4.26 -23.38 -8.06
N GLN A 468 -4.33 -24.60 -8.58
CA GLN A 468 -4.37 -25.81 -7.77
C GLN A 468 -3.06 -26.01 -7.02
N ILE A 469 -1.92 -25.82 -7.70
CA ILE A 469 -0.59 -25.88 -7.08
C ILE A 469 -0.52 -24.88 -5.92
N ILE A 470 -0.90 -23.61 -6.12
CA ILE A 470 -0.93 -22.59 -5.06
C ILE A 470 -1.79 -23.02 -3.86
N ILE A 471 -2.99 -23.56 -4.10
CA ILE A 471 -3.89 -23.99 -3.02
C ILE A 471 -3.25 -25.12 -2.21
N GLU A 472 -2.61 -26.08 -2.88
CA GLU A 472 -1.95 -27.19 -2.21
C GLU A 472 -0.65 -26.76 -1.51
N THR A 473 0.10 -25.81 -2.07
CA THR A 473 1.26 -25.19 -1.42
C THR A 473 0.86 -24.47 -0.13
N ILE A 474 -0.24 -23.71 -0.14
CA ILE A 474 -0.79 -23.07 1.07
C ILE A 474 -1.22 -24.14 2.08
N ALA A 475 -1.92 -25.18 1.64
CA ALA A 475 -2.34 -26.27 2.52
C ALA A 475 -1.14 -27.00 3.15
N LEU A 476 -0.07 -27.23 2.39
CA LEU A 476 1.16 -27.85 2.88
C LEU A 476 1.86 -26.97 3.94
N ILE A 477 1.87 -25.65 3.73
CA ILE A 477 2.40 -24.69 4.71
C ILE A 477 1.59 -24.71 6.01
N GLU A 478 0.26 -24.75 5.92
CA GLU A 478 -0.64 -24.82 7.08
C GLU A 478 -0.51 -26.16 7.83
N ASP A 479 -0.38 -27.28 7.11
CA ASP A 479 -0.25 -28.62 7.69
C ASP A 479 1.17 -28.88 8.26
N LYS A 480 2.15 -27.97 8.07
CA LYS A 480 3.56 -28.14 8.46
C LYS A 480 3.76 -28.56 9.92
N THR A 481 2.93 -28.06 10.84
CA THR A 481 3.06 -28.36 12.28
C THR A 481 2.54 -29.76 12.65
N GLY A 482 1.78 -30.41 11.77
CA GLY A 482 1.17 -31.73 12.00
C GLY A 482 1.68 -32.86 11.09
N LEU A 483 2.56 -32.55 10.14
CA LEU A 483 3.14 -33.54 9.21
C LEU A 483 4.52 -34.00 9.67
N ASP A 484 4.83 -35.27 9.42
CA ASP A 484 6.18 -35.81 9.57
C ASP A 484 7.14 -35.08 8.59
N PRO A 485 8.38 -34.74 9.00
CA PRO A 485 9.33 -34.04 8.12
C PRO A 485 9.57 -34.73 6.78
N SER A 486 9.62 -36.07 6.75
CA SER A 486 9.83 -36.82 5.51
C SER A 486 8.62 -36.71 4.56
N ARG A 487 7.40 -36.77 5.12
CA ARG A 487 6.15 -36.58 4.36
C ARG A 487 5.99 -35.15 3.86
N PHE A 488 6.45 -34.16 4.62
CA PHE A 488 6.45 -32.77 4.21
C PHE A 488 7.37 -32.55 2.99
N THR A 489 8.60 -33.09 3.05
CA THR A 489 9.55 -33.07 1.94
C THR A 489 9.00 -33.76 0.70
N GLU A 490 8.50 -34.99 0.83
CA GLU A 490 7.88 -35.74 -0.26
C GLU A 490 6.72 -34.95 -0.90
N SER A 491 5.84 -34.36 -0.09
CA SER A 491 4.71 -33.58 -0.58
C SER A 491 5.14 -32.31 -1.32
N SER A 492 6.18 -31.64 -0.82
CA SER A 492 6.75 -30.45 -1.47
C SER A 492 7.41 -30.81 -2.80
N GLU A 493 8.18 -31.90 -2.87
CA GLU A 493 8.80 -32.39 -4.09
C GLU A 493 7.76 -32.78 -5.14
N LEU A 494 6.67 -33.47 -4.75
CA LEU A 494 5.56 -33.79 -5.64
C LEU A 494 4.87 -32.54 -6.22
N LEU A 495 4.74 -31.47 -5.43
CA LEU A 495 4.28 -30.17 -5.94
C LEU A 495 5.28 -29.57 -6.92
N GLY A 496 6.58 -29.72 -6.66
CA GLY A 496 7.64 -29.35 -7.60
C GLY A 496 7.54 -30.08 -8.94
N VAL A 497 7.32 -31.40 -8.91
CA VAL A 497 7.09 -32.21 -10.12
C VAL A 497 5.86 -31.72 -10.88
N ALA A 498 4.76 -31.43 -10.18
CA ALA A 498 3.55 -30.89 -10.80
C ALA A 498 3.78 -29.50 -11.43
N GLN A 499 4.57 -28.64 -10.78
CA GLN A 499 4.97 -27.33 -11.29
C GLN A 499 5.86 -27.47 -12.54
N SER A 500 6.76 -28.45 -12.56
CA SER A 500 7.62 -28.78 -13.70
C SER A 500 6.82 -29.28 -14.90
N ALA A 501 5.88 -30.20 -14.69
CA ALA A 501 5.00 -30.72 -15.73
C ALA A 501 4.13 -29.60 -16.35
N LEU A 502 3.60 -28.70 -15.51
CA LEU A 502 2.85 -27.54 -15.99
C LEU A 502 3.73 -26.59 -16.82
N LYS A 503 4.95 -26.32 -16.35
CA LYS A 503 5.94 -25.49 -17.05
C LYS A 503 6.29 -26.08 -18.42
N GLN A 504 6.58 -27.39 -18.51
CA GLN A 504 6.89 -28.08 -19.76
C GLN A 504 5.76 -27.96 -20.78
N LYS A 505 4.51 -28.16 -20.36
CA LYS A 505 3.35 -28.05 -21.25
C LYS A 505 3.20 -26.65 -21.85
N TYR A 506 3.36 -25.61 -21.03
CA TYR A 506 3.35 -24.25 -21.58
C TYR A 506 4.59 -23.99 -22.44
N GLY A 507 5.76 -24.57 -22.11
CA GLY A 507 6.97 -24.49 -22.95
C GLY A 507 6.76 -25.05 -24.35
N GLN A 508 6.17 -26.24 -24.44
CA GLN A 508 5.78 -26.86 -25.71
C GLN A 508 4.79 -25.98 -26.49
N TYR A 509 3.80 -25.37 -25.82
CA TYR A 509 2.86 -24.43 -26.46
C TYR A 509 3.58 -23.20 -27.06
N LEU A 510 4.70 -22.78 -26.46
CA LEU A 510 5.51 -21.68 -26.97
C LEU A 510 6.47 -22.07 -28.10
N GLY A 511 6.54 -23.35 -28.48
CA GLY A 511 7.48 -23.87 -29.45
C GLY A 511 8.91 -24.01 -28.93
N ASP A 512 9.14 -23.99 -27.61
CA ASP A 512 10.42 -24.42 -27.06
C ASP A 512 10.45 -25.96 -27.14
N GLU A 513 11.22 -26.51 -28.08
CA GLU A 513 11.59 -27.92 -28.05
C GLU A 513 12.53 -28.14 -26.85
N PHE A 514 11.97 -28.60 -25.73
CA PHE A 514 12.79 -29.11 -24.64
C PHE A 514 13.30 -30.50 -25.06
N GLU A 515 14.63 -30.63 -25.20
CA GLU A 515 15.28 -31.94 -25.27
C GLU A 515 14.87 -32.75 -24.03
N GLY A 516 13.98 -33.72 -24.23
CA GLY A 516 13.84 -34.83 -23.30
C GLY A 516 15.17 -35.58 -23.20
N PRO A 517 15.39 -36.39 -22.16
CA PRO A 517 16.68 -37.02 -21.89
C PRO A 517 17.12 -38.12 -22.90
N ASN A 518 16.59 -38.14 -24.13
CA ASN A 518 16.69 -39.27 -25.05
C ASN A 518 17.13 -38.91 -26.48
N ASN A 519 18.08 -37.98 -26.66
CA ASN A 519 18.74 -37.77 -27.97
C ASN A 519 20.27 -37.74 -27.87
N LEU A 520 20.85 -38.70 -27.14
CA LEU A 520 22.23 -39.13 -27.36
C LEU A 520 22.18 -40.43 -28.15
N GLY A 521 22.33 -40.32 -29.46
CA GLY A 521 22.68 -41.43 -30.32
C GLY A 521 24.05 -41.97 -29.94
N VAL A 522 24.08 -42.86 -28.95
CA VAL A 522 25.21 -43.74 -28.69
C VAL A 522 24.73 -45.12 -29.11
N THR A 523 25.29 -45.60 -30.22
CA THR A 523 25.20 -46.98 -30.64
C THR A 523 25.59 -47.87 -29.46
N PHE A 524 24.64 -48.66 -28.96
CA PHE A 524 24.94 -49.70 -27.99
C PHE A 524 25.75 -50.78 -28.68
N ASP A 525 27.03 -50.85 -28.35
CA ASP A 525 27.78 -52.10 -28.45
C ASP A 525 27.52 -52.90 -27.17
N GLU A 526 27.19 -54.16 -27.37
CA GLU A 526 26.64 -55.10 -26.41
C GLU A 526 27.69 -55.52 -25.36
N SER A 527 27.45 -55.29 -24.07
CA SER A 527 27.99 -56.15 -23.01
C SER A 527 27.21 -56.04 -21.70
N HIS A 528 26.73 -57.20 -21.25
CA HIS A 528 25.98 -57.42 -20.02
C HIS A 528 26.78 -57.09 -18.75
N SER A 529 26.13 -56.46 -17.76
CA SER A 529 26.26 -56.87 -16.36
C SER A 529 25.17 -56.25 -15.47
N THR A 530 24.65 -57.08 -14.58
CA THR A 530 23.58 -56.88 -13.59
C THR A 530 24.03 -56.03 -12.40
N ALA A 531 23.33 -54.93 -12.07
CA ALA A 531 23.32 -54.33 -10.72
C ALA A 531 22.16 -53.33 -10.51
N GLU A 532 21.65 -53.27 -9.28
CA GLU A 532 20.50 -52.54 -8.76
C GLU A 532 20.53 -50.99 -8.93
N PRO A 533 19.37 -50.29 -8.88
CA PRO A 533 19.32 -48.84 -9.06
C PRO A 533 19.81 -48.07 -7.82
N HIS A 534 20.92 -47.34 -7.99
CA HIS A 534 21.50 -46.45 -6.98
C HIS A 534 20.65 -45.18 -6.75
N ARG A 535 20.36 -44.89 -5.47
CA ARG A 535 19.89 -43.58 -4.97
C ARG A 535 21.06 -42.56 -5.02
N PRO A 536 20.84 -41.30 -5.42
CA PRO A 536 21.87 -40.27 -5.31
C PRO A 536 22.09 -39.88 -3.84
N GLN A 537 23.31 -40.05 -3.34
CA GLN A 537 23.76 -39.53 -2.04
C GLN A 537 24.31 -38.11 -2.22
N ILE A 538 23.79 -37.15 -1.45
CA ILE A 538 24.32 -35.79 -1.33
C ILE A 538 25.15 -35.73 -0.04
N GLN A 539 26.45 -35.47 -0.18
CA GLN A 539 27.35 -35.19 0.95
C GLN A 539 27.25 -33.72 1.34
N VAL A 540 26.85 -33.46 2.57
CA VAL A 540 26.84 -32.13 3.20
C VAL A 540 28.23 -31.90 3.83
N HIS A 541 28.84 -30.76 3.56
CA HIS A 541 30.03 -30.30 4.27
C HIS A 541 29.64 -29.11 5.16
N ASP A 542 29.68 -29.31 6.47
CA ASP A 542 29.56 -28.26 7.47
C ASP A 542 30.93 -27.61 7.68
N GLU A 543 31.06 -26.29 7.47
CA GLU A 543 32.03 -25.49 8.22
C GLU A 543 31.48 -24.10 8.59
N LEU A 544 31.77 -23.74 9.84
CA LEU A 544 31.25 -22.62 10.61
C LEU A 544 31.87 -21.26 10.23
N SER A 545 31.02 -20.24 10.14
CA SER A 545 31.15 -18.92 10.81
C SER A 545 30.76 -17.73 9.92
N GLY A 546 29.56 -17.18 10.18
CA GLY A 546 29.36 -15.76 10.48
C GLY A 546 29.58 -14.70 9.39
N SER A 547 28.44 -14.11 8.98
CA SER A 547 28.21 -12.70 8.61
C SER A 547 28.22 -12.29 7.13
N SER A 548 27.00 -11.96 6.68
CA SER A 548 26.57 -10.74 5.97
C SER A 548 27.16 -10.39 4.59
N ASN A 549 26.25 -10.36 3.60
CA ASN A 549 26.13 -9.44 2.46
C ASN A 549 27.40 -8.99 1.70
N ALA A 550 27.51 -9.40 0.43
CA ALA A 550 28.10 -8.61 -0.66
C ALA A 550 27.47 -9.11 -1.99
N VAL A 551 26.67 -8.34 -2.71
CA VAL A 551 27.08 -7.34 -3.72
C VAL A 551 28.17 -7.89 -4.64
N ILE A 552 27.80 -8.22 -5.88
CA ILE A 552 28.73 -8.39 -6.99
C ILE A 552 28.39 -7.33 -8.03
N THR A 553 29.18 -6.26 -8.01
CA THR A 553 29.37 -5.34 -9.13
C THR A 553 30.25 -6.00 -10.17
N ALA A 554 29.80 -6.02 -11.42
CA ALA A 554 30.65 -6.27 -12.57
C ALA A 554 31.61 -5.09 -12.80
N ALA A 555 32.89 -5.38 -13.03
CA ALA A 555 33.84 -4.44 -13.61
C ALA A 555 34.76 -5.19 -14.58
N ASP A 556 34.98 -4.54 -15.72
CA ASP A 556 35.59 -4.99 -16.96
C ASP A 556 36.99 -5.61 -16.87
N GLU A 557 37.24 -6.44 -17.88
CA GLU A 557 38.55 -6.89 -18.36
C GLU A 557 39.42 -5.71 -18.83
N GLN A 558 40.70 -5.72 -18.44
CA GLN A 558 41.79 -5.06 -19.17
C GLN A 558 42.67 -6.12 -19.83
N LEU A 559 42.99 -5.88 -21.09
CA LEU A 559 43.83 -6.67 -21.98
C LEU A 559 45.34 -6.57 -21.65
N HIS A 560 46.02 -7.67 -21.98
CA HIS A 560 47.46 -8.00 -22.06
C HIS A 560 48.50 -6.88 -22.17
N ASP A 561 49.66 -7.10 -21.52
CA ASP A 561 50.95 -7.07 -22.25
C ASP A 561 52.06 -7.92 -21.58
N ASP A 562 52.95 -8.40 -22.44
CA ASP A 562 54.32 -8.90 -22.28
C ASP A 562 54.68 -10.30 -21.71
N MET A 563 55.13 -11.14 -22.67
CA MET A 563 56.48 -11.73 -22.78
C MET A 563 56.91 -12.83 -21.79
N THR A 564 56.92 -14.10 -22.23
CA THR A 564 58.13 -14.85 -22.60
C THR A 564 57.85 -16.32 -22.96
N SER A 565 58.51 -16.74 -24.03
CA SER A 565 58.73 -18.10 -24.54
C SER A 565 59.33 -19.04 -23.50
N HIS A 566 58.88 -20.30 -23.44
CA HIS A 566 59.75 -21.45 -23.77
C HIS A 566 59.02 -22.81 -23.75
N ASP A 567 59.59 -23.66 -24.58
CA ASP A 567 59.17 -24.93 -25.13
C ASP A 567 59.45 -26.15 -24.24
N HIS A 568 58.70 -27.22 -24.56
CA HIS A 568 59.03 -28.66 -24.49
C HIS A 568 59.10 -29.46 -23.17
N ALA A 569 58.25 -30.50 -23.19
CA ALA A 569 58.54 -31.94 -23.06
C ALA A 569 58.42 -32.65 -21.68
N SER A 570 57.58 -33.70 -21.72
CA SER A 570 57.55 -35.00 -20.99
C SER A 570 58.14 -35.04 -19.56
N ASP A 571 57.46 -35.55 -18.52
CA ASP A 571 57.13 -36.97 -18.39
C ASP A 571 56.34 -37.26 -17.09
N SER A 572 55.61 -38.37 -17.15
CA SER A 572 55.11 -39.27 -16.08
C SER A 572 54.55 -38.76 -14.73
N VAL A 573 53.23 -39.01 -14.57
CA VAL A 573 52.56 -39.73 -13.46
C VAL A 573 52.69 -39.21 -12.02
N ASN A 574 51.61 -38.61 -11.50
CA ASN A 574 50.84 -39.16 -10.35
C ASN A 574 49.57 -38.36 -10.00
N ASN A 575 48.43 -38.94 -10.38
CA ASN A 575 47.22 -39.13 -9.58
C ASN A 575 46.85 -38.08 -8.51
N ARG A 576 45.96 -37.14 -8.85
CA ARG A 576 44.92 -36.62 -7.94
C ARG A 576 43.65 -36.28 -8.72
N ASN A 577 42.57 -36.97 -8.37
CA ASN A 577 41.19 -36.72 -8.81
C ASN A 577 40.83 -35.24 -8.66
N ASN A 578 40.46 -34.59 -9.76
CA ASN A 578 39.75 -33.32 -9.75
C ASN A 578 38.49 -33.47 -10.61
N THR A 579 37.37 -33.76 -9.95
CA THR A 579 36.03 -33.64 -10.49
C THR A 579 35.67 -32.16 -10.56
N ASP A 580 36.17 -31.47 -11.59
CA ASP A 580 35.79 -30.08 -11.85
C ASP A 580 34.61 -30.05 -12.83
N VAL A 581 33.41 -29.84 -12.28
CA VAL A 581 32.14 -29.76 -13.02
C VAL A 581 32.04 -28.44 -13.83
N SER A 582 32.98 -27.51 -13.64
CA SER A 582 33.01 -26.20 -14.31
C SER A 582 33.36 -26.29 -15.80
N GLY A 583 34.13 -27.31 -16.21
CA GLY A 583 34.56 -27.48 -17.61
C GLY A 583 33.45 -27.89 -18.57
N ARG A 584 32.43 -28.62 -18.09
CA ARG A 584 31.30 -29.09 -18.91
C ARG A 584 30.37 -27.95 -19.34
N ILE A 585 30.19 -26.95 -18.48
CA ILE A 585 29.40 -25.74 -18.75
C ILE A 585 30.08 -24.84 -19.79
N ALA A 586 31.42 -24.78 -19.79
CA ALA A 586 32.18 -24.03 -20.78
C ALA A 586 32.17 -24.69 -22.17
N LEU A 587 32.05 -26.02 -22.24
CA LEU A 587 32.02 -26.76 -23.50
C LEU A 587 30.65 -26.68 -24.20
N ILE A 588 29.55 -26.69 -23.42
CA ILE A 588 28.17 -26.54 -23.90
C ILE A 588 27.94 -25.15 -24.51
N ASN A 589 28.50 -24.10 -23.89
CA ASN A 589 28.40 -22.73 -24.40
C ASN A 589 29.20 -22.47 -25.69
N ARG A 590 30.11 -23.38 -26.10
CA ARG A 590 30.99 -23.17 -27.26
C ARG A 590 30.50 -23.86 -28.54
N TYR A 591 29.62 -24.85 -28.44
CA TYR A 591 29.17 -25.66 -29.58
C TYR A 591 27.64 -25.77 -29.74
N GLY A 592 26.84 -25.09 -28.92
CA GLY A 592 25.39 -24.99 -29.10
C GLY A 592 25.03 -24.08 -30.27
N HIS A 593 24.83 -24.66 -31.45
CA HIS A 593 24.22 -23.97 -32.58
C HIS A 593 22.70 -23.84 -32.34
N ASN A 594 22.24 -22.64 -31.99
CA ASN A 594 20.82 -22.29 -32.05
C ASN A 594 20.40 -22.16 -33.52
N HIS A 595 19.65 -23.13 -34.04
CA HIS A 595 18.83 -22.95 -35.23
C HIS A 595 17.41 -22.65 -34.81
N GLU A 596 17.12 -21.38 -34.47
CA GLU A 596 15.77 -20.80 -34.56
C GLU A 596 15.84 -19.30 -34.23
N ASP A 597 16.63 -18.56 -35.01
CA ASP A 597 16.43 -17.12 -35.16
C ASP A 597 15.43 -16.92 -36.30
N SER A 598 14.14 -17.10 -35.99
CA SER A 598 13.06 -16.56 -36.83
C SER A 598 12.24 -15.55 -36.01
N ASP A 599 12.67 -14.31 -36.14
CA ASP A 599 11.85 -13.10 -36.15
C ASP A 599 10.91 -12.88 -34.95
N VAL A 600 11.50 -12.58 -33.79
CA VAL A 600 10.75 -11.93 -32.70
C VAL A 600 10.80 -10.42 -32.91
N GLY A 601 9.86 -9.90 -33.70
CA GLY A 601 9.63 -8.47 -33.82
C GLY A 601 9.44 -7.81 -32.44
N VAL A 602 9.93 -6.57 -32.31
CA VAL A 602 9.95 -5.71 -31.11
C VAL A 602 8.78 -6.01 -30.14
N MET A 603 9.06 -6.76 -29.07
CA MET A 603 8.11 -7.13 -28.03
C MET A 603 7.57 -5.86 -27.33
N THR A 604 6.31 -5.53 -27.56
CA THR A 604 5.59 -4.56 -26.73
C THR A 604 5.20 -5.23 -25.40
N SER A 605 4.94 -4.43 -24.35
CA SER A 605 4.61 -4.90 -22.98
C SER A 605 3.35 -5.78 -22.86
N GLN A 606 2.65 -6.03 -23.98
CA GLN A 606 1.40 -6.76 -24.07
C GLN A 606 1.50 -8.01 -24.96
N ASP A 607 2.70 -8.41 -25.41
CA ASP A 607 2.86 -9.64 -26.18
C ASP A 607 2.50 -10.88 -25.32
N PRO A 608 1.46 -11.67 -25.71
CA PRO A 608 1.08 -12.87 -24.98
C PRO A 608 2.23 -13.85 -24.82
N ARG A 609 3.09 -14.01 -25.86
CA ARG A 609 4.23 -14.95 -25.83
C ARG A 609 5.28 -14.50 -24.81
N ALA A 610 5.60 -13.20 -24.76
CA ALA A 610 6.50 -12.62 -23.76
C ALA A 610 5.98 -12.79 -22.32
N LEU A 611 4.68 -12.59 -22.10
CA LEU A 611 4.04 -12.78 -20.79
C LEU A 611 4.05 -14.25 -20.36
N MET A 612 3.83 -15.18 -21.29
CA MET A 612 3.95 -16.61 -21.01
C MET A 612 5.42 -16.98 -20.69
N LYS A 613 6.42 -16.52 -21.45
CA LYS A 613 7.85 -16.77 -21.12
C LYS A 613 8.21 -16.28 -19.72
N LYS A 614 7.77 -15.07 -19.32
CA LYS A 614 7.97 -14.56 -17.95
C LYS A 614 7.27 -15.41 -16.90
N SER A 615 6.08 -15.93 -17.21
CA SER A 615 5.38 -16.86 -16.33
C SER A 615 6.20 -18.15 -16.13
N LEU A 616 6.73 -18.74 -17.20
CA LEU A 616 7.61 -19.91 -17.14
C LEU A 616 8.85 -19.66 -16.27
N SER A 617 9.48 -18.48 -16.35
CA SER A 617 10.60 -18.14 -15.46
C SER A 617 10.22 -18.13 -13.97
N ASN A 618 9.02 -17.66 -13.64
CA ASN A 618 8.51 -17.71 -12.26
C ASN A 618 8.15 -19.13 -11.84
N MET A 619 7.59 -19.93 -12.76
CA MET A 619 7.34 -21.36 -12.52
C MET A 619 8.64 -22.13 -12.24
N TRP A 620 9.75 -21.79 -12.91
CA TRP A 620 11.07 -22.38 -12.64
C TRP A 620 11.56 -22.09 -11.22
N GLN A 621 11.39 -20.84 -10.75
CA GLN A 621 11.77 -20.48 -9.38
C GLN A 621 10.88 -21.17 -8.34
N ALA A 622 9.58 -21.27 -8.62
CA ALA A 622 8.65 -22.01 -7.78
C ALA A 622 9.02 -23.49 -7.70
N GLU A 623 9.29 -24.13 -8.83
CA GLU A 623 9.74 -25.53 -8.91
C GLU A 623 11.01 -25.76 -8.09
N LEU A 624 12.03 -24.90 -8.23
CA LEU A 624 13.27 -25.00 -7.45
C LEU A 624 12.99 -25.02 -5.94
N HIS A 625 12.24 -24.04 -5.42
CA HIS A 625 11.93 -23.96 -4.00
C HIS A 625 11.05 -25.11 -3.51
N LEU A 626 10.12 -25.60 -4.34
CA LEU A 626 9.30 -26.78 -4.01
C LEU A 626 10.15 -28.05 -3.91
N MET A 627 11.11 -28.25 -4.83
CA MET A 627 12.06 -29.36 -4.79
C MET A 627 13.02 -29.27 -3.59
N LEU A 628 13.35 -28.05 -3.14
CA LEU A 628 14.15 -27.82 -1.93
C LEU A 628 13.36 -27.93 -0.62
N SER A 629 12.08 -28.34 -0.66
CA SER A 629 11.19 -28.40 0.51
C SER A 629 10.94 -27.03 1.17
N GLU A 630 10.95 -25.95 0.40
CA GLU A 630 10.73 -24.56 0.85
C GLU A 630 9.44 -23.93 0.27
N PRO A 631 8.24 -24.49 0.54
CA PRO A 631 7.00 -24.02 -0.09
C PRO A 631 6.64 -22.57 0.22
N SER A 632 7.08 -22.02 1.37
CA SER A 632 6.88 -20.61 1.72
C SER A 632 7.62 -19.63 0.80
N LEU A 633 8.78 -20.03 0.26
CA LEU A 633 9.55 -19.24 -0.70
C LEU A 633 9.05 -19.45 -2.13
N ALA A 634 8.47 -20.62 -2.44
CA ALA A 634 7.84 -20.90 -3.73
C ALA A 634 6.56 -20.08 -3.96
N LEU A 635 5.72 -19.94 -2.93
CA LEU A 635 4.39 -19.31 -3.01
C LEU A 635 4.34 -17.93 -3.73
N PRO A 636 5.22 -16.94 -3.45
CA PRO A 636 5.20 -15.67 -4.17
C PRO A 636 5.48 -15.83 -5.68
N PHE A 637 6.37 -16.75 -6.07
CA PHE A 637 6.65 -17.04 -7.47
C PHE A 637 5.47 -17.74 -8.16
N GLU A 638 4.81 -18.68 -7.47
CA GLU A 638 3.61 -19.32 -7.99
C GLU A 638 2.47 -18.31 -8.26
N GLN A 639 2.24 -17.38 -7.31
CA GLN A 639 1.23 -16.33 -7.45
C GLN A 639 1.55 -15.38 -8.60
N GLN A 640 2.83 -15.00 -8.74
CA GLN A 640 3.30 -14.17 -9.85
C GLN A 640 3.16 -14.89 -11.19
N ALA A 641 3.47 -16.19 -11.25
CA ALA A 641 3.26 -17.03 -12.44
C ALA A 641 1.77 -17.06 -12.84
N LEU A 642 0.85 -17.26 -11.89
CA LEU A 642 -0.60 -17.24 -12.14
C LEU A 642 -1.06 -15.89 -12.67
N LYS A 643 -0.58 -14.78 -12.09
CA LYS A 643 -0.89 -13.43 -12.55
C LYS A 643 -0.46 -13.22 -13.99
N LEU A 644 0.77 -13.63 -14.33
CA LEU A 644 1.32 -13.51 -15.69
C LEU A 644 0.58 -14.40 -16.69
N LEU A 645 0.19 -15.63 -16.32
CA LEU A 645 -0.65 -16.49 -17.17
C LEU A 645 -2.01 -15.83 -17.47
N ASN A 646 -2.66 -15.25 -16.47
CA ASN A 646 -3.94 -14.58 -16.67
C ASN A 646 -3.79 -13.36 -17.58
N LEU A 647 -2.73 -12.57 -17.41
CA LEU A 647 -2.42 -11.45 -18.30
C LEU A 647 -2.17 -11.93 -19.74
N ALA A 648 -1.40 -13.00 -19.93
CA ALA A 648 -1.17 -13.60 -21.24
C ALA A 648 -2.48 -14.06 -21.90
N LYS A 649 -3.35 -14.76 -21.17
CA LYS A 649 -4.68 -15.18 -21.67
C LYS A 649 -5.55 -14.00 -22.05
N THR A 650 -5.55 -12.93 -21.26
CA THR A 650 -6.31 -11.72 -21.60
C THR A 650 -5.74 -11.03 -22.84
N ALA A 651 -4.41 -10.97 -22.98
CA ALA A 651 -3.75 -10.38 -24.13
C ALA A 651 -4.00 -11.21 -25.40
N GLU A 652 -3.93 -12.53 -25.33
CA GLU A 652 -4.23 -13.46 -26.42
C GLU A 652 -5.68 -13.32 -26.88
N ARG A 653 -6.63 -13.21 -25.94
CA ARG A 653 -8.05 -12.97 -26.25
C ARG A 653 -8.29 -11.62 -26.94
N ILE A 654 -7.50 -10.60 -26.61
CA ILE A 654 -7.52 -9.29 -27.29
C ILE A 654 -6.88 -9.41 -28.68
N TYR A 655 -5.80 -10.20 -28.82
CA TYR A 655 -5.05 -10.39 -30.05
C TYR A 655 -5.85 -11.22 -31.09
N THR A 656 -6.48 -12.32 -30.68
CA THR A 656 -7.39 -13.11 -31.56
C THR A 656 -8.59 -12.30 -32.03
N LYS A 657 -9.15 -11.42 -31.19
CA LYS A 657 -10.21 -10.47 -31.60
C LYS A 657 -9.75 -9.45 -32.65
N ARG A 658 -8.45 -9.22 -32.84
CA ARG A 658 -7.90 -8.31 -33.87
C ARG A 658 -7.69 -8.96 -35.23
N LEU A 659 -7.65 -10.29 -35.33
CA LEU A 659 -7.40 -11.02 -36.59
C LEU A 659 -8.62 -11.13 -37.53
N GLY A 660 -9.74 -10.48 -37.21
CA GLY A 660 -10.95 -10.50 -38.05
C GLY A 660 -11.98 -9.44 -37.69
N PHE A 661 -11.55 -8.30 -37.15
CA PHE A 661 -12.47 -7.20 -36.82
C PHE A 661 -11.85 -5.89 -37.28
N GLU A 662 -12.46 -5.24 -38.26
CA GLU A 662 -12.22 -3.82 -38.53
C GLU A 662 -12.95 -3.02 -37.46
N PRO A 663 -12.25 -2.45 -36.47
CA PRO A 663 -12.92 -1.62 -35.50
C PRO A 663 -13.42 -0.35 -36.21
N PRO A 664 -14.62 0.16 -35.84
CA PRO A 664 -15.08 1.45 -36.34
C PRO A 664 -14.04 2.54 -36.03
N PRO A 665 -13.94 3.58 -36.88
CA PRO A 665 -12.87 4.57 -36.81
C PRO A 665 -12.74 5.15 -35.40
N VAL A 666 -11.50 5.17 -34.91
CA VAL A 666 -11.19 5.61 -33.55
C VAL A 666 -11.62 7.07 -33.39
N THR A 667 -12.53 7.31 -32.47
CA THR A 667 -12.98 8.65 -32.10
C THR A 667 -11.79 9.51 -31.65
N GLU A 668 -11.65 10.71 -32.21
CA GLU A 668 -10.61 11.73 -31.88
C GLU A 668 -10.42 11.94 -30.37
N GLN A 669 -11.41 11.61 -29.55
CA GLN A 669 -11.40 11.66 -28.09
C GLN A 669 -10.34 10.78 -27.41
N ARG A 670 -9.80 9.74 -28.08
CA ARG A 670 -8.73 8.87 -27.53
C ARG A 670 -7.32 9.33 -27.88
N ARG A 671 -7.16 10.38 -28.70
CA ARG A 671 -5.85 10.99 -28.98
C ARG A 671 -5.34 11.61 -27.67
N TYR A 672 -4.09 11.34 -27.30
CA TYR A 672 -3.41 11.81 -26.07
C TYR A 672 -3.63 11.04 -24.75
N GLN A 673 -4.06 9.77 -24.78
CA GLN A 673 -4.28 8.95 -23.56
C GLN A 673 -3.17 7.91 -23.25
N GLY A 674 -1.97 8.04 -23.82
CA GLY A 674 -0.87 7.10 -23.58
C GLY A 674 -0.26 7.24 -22.17
N GLU A 675 0.08 6.11 -21.52
CA GLU A 675 0.72 6.12 -20.20
C GLU A 675 2.21 6.50 -20.31
N GLN A 676 2.63 7.52 -19.55
CA GLN A 676 3.99 8.09 -19.56
C GLN A 676 4.93 7.41 -18.55
N THR A 677 4.88 6.07 -18.41
CA THR A 677 5.59 5.35 -17.34
C THR A 677 7.12 5.36 -17.46
N ASP A 678 7.65 5.59 -18.66
CA ASP A 678 9.09 5.56 -18.94
C ASP A 678 9.75 6.95 -18.82
N ILE A 679 8.94 8.00 -18.62
CA ILE A 679 9.42 9.33 -18.28
C ILE A 679 9.62 9.33 -16.76
N LEU A 680 10.83 9.65 -16.28
CA LEU A 680 11.11 9.80 -14.84
C LEU A 680 10.44 11.06 -14.25
N ALA A 681 9.12 11.16 -14.38
CA ALA A 681 8.30 11.99 -13.52
C ALA A 681 8.25 11.33 -12.14
N LYS A 682 8.49 12.12 -11.10
CA LYS A 682 8.66 11.67 -9.72
C LYS A 682 7.45 10.86 -9.21
N THR A 683 7.50 9.54 -9.33
CA THR A 683 6.50 8.62 -8.78
C THR A 683 6.70 8.50 -7.28
N LEU A 684 5.87 9.18 -6.49
CA LEU A 684 5.69 8.82 -5.09
C LEU A 684 4.74 7.62 -5.05
N GLN A 685 5.28 6.43 -4.81
CA GLN A 685 4.50 5.26 -4.45
C GLN A 685 3.84 5.50 -3.08
N VAL A 686 2.50 5.52 -3.04
CA VAL A 686 1.73 5.15 -1.84
C VAL A 686 0.55 4.30 -2.30
N SER A 687 0.33 3.22 -1.55
CA SER A 687 -0.77 2.25 -1.65
C SER A 687 -2.12 2.90 -1.96
N ARG A 688 -2.71 2.48 -3.09
CA ARG A 688 -4.05 2.90 -3.54
C ARG A 688 -5.13 2.34 -2.60
N PHE A 689 -5.98 3.24 -2.11
CA PHE A 689 -7.35 2.98 -1.68
C PHE A 689 -8.28 3.28 -2.86
N GLU A 690 -9.19 2.37 -3.20
CA GLU A 690 -10.23 2.62 -4.21
C GLU A 690 -11.38 3.40 -3.57
N THR A 691 -11.49 4.70 -3.90
CA THR A 691 -12.48 5.65 -3.38
C THR A 691 -13.85 5.54 -4.06
N GLU A 692 -14.14 4.47 -4.81
CA GLU A 692 -15.37 4.30 -5.61
C GLU A 692 -16.68 4.21 -4.79
N GLN A 693 -16.64 4.31 -3.46
CA GLN A 693 -17.81 4.14 -2.59
C GLN A 693 -18.36 5.42 -1.96
N LEU A 694 -17.75 6.59 -2.19
CA LEU A 694 -18.17 7.88 -1.62
C LEU A 694 -18.51 8.88 -2.74
N SER A 695 -19.60 9.65 -2.57
CA SER A 695 -19.96 10.72 -3.52
C SER A 695 -18.87 11.80 -3.56
N ASN A 696 -18.67 12.42 -4.73
CA ASN A 696 -17.75 13.58 -4.89
C ASN A 696 -18.06 14.70 -3.89
N GLN A 697 -19.33 14.84 -3.46
CA GLN A 697 -19.75 15.80 -2.45
C GLN A 697 -19.23 15.46 -1.04
N ASP A 698 -19.25 14.18 -0.66
CA ASP A 698 -18.79 13.73 0.66
C ASP A 698 -17.27 13.93 0.79
N GLN A 699 -16.51 13.63 -0.28
CA GLN A 699 -15.07 13.84 -0.34
C GLN A 699 -14.70 15.33 -0.23
N LEU A 700 -15.46 16.21 -0.88
CA LEU A 700 -15.26 17.65 -0.81
C LEU A 700 -15.59 18.21 0.57
N ALA A 701 -16.60 17.66 1.26
CA ALA A 701 -16.89 18.00 2.65
C ALA A 701 -15.74 17.59 3.58
N PHE A 702 -15.18 16.37 3.44
CA PHE A 702 -14.02 15.92 4.20
C PHE A 702 -12.80 16.82 3.97
N LEU A 703 -12.50 17.16 2.73
CA LEU A 703 -11.40 18.08 2.37
C LEU A 703 -11.57 19.46 3.02
N LYS A 704 -12.75 20.08 2.89
CA LYS A 704 -13.03 21.39 3.47
C LYS A 704 -12.92 21.37 5.00
N PHE A 705 -13.38 20.30 5.63
CA PHE A 705 -13.30 20.17 7.08
C PHE A 705 -11.88 19.91 7.56
N LEU A 706 -11.09 19.10 6.84
CA LEU A 706 -9.66 18.93 7.12
C LEU A 706 -8.89 20.25 6.99
N GLN A 707 -9.19 21.06 5.97
CA GLN A 707 -8.62 22.41 5.83
C GLN A 707 -9.00 23.32 7.01
N LEU A 708 -10.25 23.22 7.49
CA LEU A 708 -10.71 23.93 8.67
C LEU A 708 -9.89 23.49 9.89
N LEU A 709 -9.82 22.19 10.18
CA LEU A 709 -9.03 21.64 11.29
C LEU A 709 -7.55 22.07 11.23
N ASN A 710 -6.93 22.04 10.05
CA ASN A 710 -5.54 22.45 9.84
C ASN A 710 -5.32 23.95 10.08
N LYS A 711 -6.28 24.81 9.75
CA LYS A 711 -6.23 26.24 10.10
C LYS A 711 -6.29 26.46 11.61
N PHE A 712 -7.00 25.59 12.33
CA PHE A 712 -7.14 25.66 13.79
C PHE A 712 -5.99 25.00 14.56
N SER A 713 -5.30 24.01 13.98
CA SER A 713 -4.21 23.26 14.63
C SER A 713 -2.81 23.84 14.39
N GLN A 714 -2.64 24.80 13.48
CA GLN A 714 -1.33 25.40 13.22
C GLN A 714 -0.89 26.37 14.34
N PRO A 715 0.22 26.10 15.05
CA PRO A 715 0.96 27.18 15.70
C PRO A 715 1.50 28.09 14.60
N VAL A 716 1.35 29.41 14.78
CA VAL A 716 1.70 30.47 13.81
C VAL A 716 3.03 30.18 13.10
N LEU A 717 2.94 29.74 11.85
CA LEU A 717 3.99 29.83 10.85
C LEU A 717 3.39 30.58 9.67
N SER A 718 3.56 31.91 9.72
CA SER A 718 3.12 32.84 8.70
C SER A 718 3.82 32.56 7.37
N VAL A 719 3.05 32.08 6.39
CA VAL A 719 3.40 32.15 4.97
C VAL A 719 2.22 32.85 4.25
N PRO A 720 2.46 33.91 3.47
CA PRO A 720 1.39 34.74 2.92
C PRO A 720 0.65 34.00 1.80
N SER A 721 -0.67 33.87 1.95
CA SER A 721 -1.57 33.42 0.90
C SER A 721 -1.71 34.50 -0.16
N PHE A 722 -1.22 34.24 -1.37
CA PHE A 722 -1.68 34.92 -2.57
C PHE A 722 -2.80 34.08 -3.20
N VAL A 723 -3.93 34.76 -3.41
CA VAL A 723 -4.87 34.71 -4.54
C VAL A 723 -6.29 34.87 -4.00
N LYS A 724 -6.82 36.09 -4.14
CA LYS A 724 -8.27 36.37 -4.18
C LYS A 724 -8.69 36.37 -5.65
N PRO A 725 -9.86 35.82 -6.02
CA PRO A 725 -10.54 36.23 -7.24
C PRO A 725 -11.30 37.54 -6.98
N ALA A 726 -11.25 38.45 -7.95
CA ALA A 726 -11.93 39.73 -7.91
C ALA A 726 -13.35 39.61 -8.49
N VAL A 727 -14.37 39.95 -7.71
CA VAL A 727 -15.64 40.51 -8.20
C VAL A 727 -16.14 41.55 -7.19
N PHE A 728 -16.65 42.66 -7.72
CA PHE A 728 -17.06 43.92 -7.11
C PHE A 728 -18.05 43.82 -5.94
N SER A 729 -17.87 44.69 -4.92
CA SER A 729 -18.89 45.57 -4.33
C SER A 729 -18.27 46.49 -3.26
N ASN A 730 -18.46 47.80 -3.40
CA ASN A 730 -18.18 48.82 -2.38
C ASN A 730 -19.15 48.68 -1.19
N VAL A 731 -18.67 48.88 0.04
CA VAL A 731 -19.26 49.72 1.12
C VAL A 731 -18.35 49.67 2.38
N ASN A 732 -17.95 50.86 2.84
CA ASN A 732 -17.55 51.36 4.17
C ASN A 732 -17.15 50.41 5.34
N GLN A 733 -15.90 50.60 5.85
CA GLN A 733 -15.33 50.65 7.24
C GLN A 733 -15.95 49.83 8.43
N PRO A 734 -15.27 49.64 9.61
CA PRO A 734 -13.87 49.90 10.03
C PRO A 734 -13.19 48.74 10.85
N ASN A 735 -11.94 48.99 11.28
CA ASN A 735 -11.17 48.42 12.41
C ASN A 735 -10.81 46.90 12.45
N LYS A 736 -9.50 46.61 12.40
CA LYS A 736 -8.93 45.33 12.84
C LYS A 736 -7.90 45.55 13.95
N GLU A 737 -8.39 45.37 15.16
CA GLU A 737 -7.58 45.02 16.31
C GLU A 737 -7.05 43.58 16.19
N GLN A 738 -5.89 43.42 16.83
CA GLN A 738 -5.09 42.24 17.16
C GLN A 738 -5.81 40.87 17.19
N ASN A 739 -5.29 39.88 16.44
CA ASN A 739 -5.74 38.49 16.49
C ASN A 739 -4.74 37.60 17.29
N HIS A 740 -4.82 37.67 18.62
CA HIS A 740 -4.49 36.56 19.51
C HIS A 740 -5.79 35.99 20.11
N GLY A 741 -6.63 35.37 19.28
CA GLY A 741 -7.88 34.80 19.78
C GLY A 741 -8.61 33.98 18.73
N ASN A 742 -8.38 32.66 18.68
CA ASN A 742 -9.29 31.80 17.91
C ASN A 742 -9.40 30.34 18.38
N ILE A 743 -8.91 29.99 19.57
CA ILE A 743 -9.05 28.63 20.11
C ILE A 743 -10.41 28.47 20.85
N ASN A 744 -10.97 29.56 21.39
CA ASN A 744 -12.26 29.56 22.10
C ASN A 744 -13.41 30.18 21.29
N ARG A 745 -13.30 30.24 19.95
CA ARG A 745 -14.34 30.83 19.10
C ARG A 745 -15.48 29.84 18.88
N LYS A 746 -16.73 30.32 19.02
CA LYS A 746 -17.93 29.58 18.60
C LYS A 746 -17.95 29.45 17.07
N LEU A 747 -18.22 28.25 16.58
CA LEU A 747 -18.32 27.91 15.15
C LEU A 747 -19.46 28.70 14.49
N ALA A 748 -19.21 29.21 13.28
CA ALA A 748 -20.23 29.88 12.47
C ALA A 748 -21.24 28.87 11.90
N VAL A 749 -22.41 29.35 11.47
CA VAL A 749 -23.49 28.51 10.92
C VAL A 749 -23.01 27.68 9.73
N ASP A 750 -22.23 28.28 8.83
CA ASP A 750 -21.66 27.59 7.66
C ASP A 750 -20.64 26.50 8.04
N GLU A 751 -19.87 26.72 9.12
CA GLU A 751 -18.91 25.73 9.63
C GLU A 751 -19.63 24.55 10.29
N LEU A 752 -20.72 24.81 11.03
CA LEU A 752 -21.59 23.76 11.59
C LEU A 752 -22.30 22.96 10.49
N ALA A 753 -22.75 23.62 9.41
CA ALA A 753 -23.32 22.94 8.25
C ALA A 753 -22.30 22.02 7.56
N LEU A 754 -21.05 22.47 7.43
CA LEU A 754 -19.95 21.66 6.92
C LEU A 754 -19.70 20.42 7.79
N ILE A 755 -19.65 20.59 9.12
CA ILE A 755 -19.43 19.48 10.06
C ILE A 755 -20.59 18.47 10.00
N ASN A 756 -21.84 18.94 9.82
CA ASN A 756 -22.99 18.06 9.60
C ASN A 756 -22.89 17.25 8.29
N MET A 757 -22.40 17.84 7.20
CA MET A 757 -22.15 17.08 5.96
C MET A 757 -21.09 15.99 6.16
N VAL A 758 -20.01 16.30 6.89
CA VAL A 758 -18.98 15.31 7.25
C VAL A 758 -19.57 14.19 8.09
N LYS A 759 -20.39 14.52 9.09
CA LYS A 759 -21.08 13.54 9.93
C LYS A 759 -21.85 12.52 9.07
N ILE A 760 -22.68 13.00 8.14
CA ILE A 760 -23.46 12.15 7.23
C ILE A 760 -22.54 11.24 6.39
N GLY A 761 -21.43 11.79 5.88
CA GLY A 761 -20.44 11.01 5.13
C GLY A 761 -19.79 9.90 5.96
N ILE A 762 -19.45 10.17 7.22
CA ILE A 762 -18.90 9.18 8.15
C ILE A 762 -19.95 8.12 8.52
N GLU A 763 -21.21 8.49 8.71
CA GLU A 763 -22.30 7.54 8.99
C GLU A 763 -22.45 6.49 7.87
N LYS A 764 -22.33 6.88 6.60
CA LYS A 764 -22.33 5.94 5.47
C LYS A 764 -21.17 4.94 5.52
N LEU A 765 -20.01 5.35 6.06
CA LEU A 765 -18.82 4.49 6.16
C LEU A 765 -18.90 3.49 7.30
N ILE A 766 -19.62 3.82 8.38
CA ILE A 766 -19.72 3.00 9.58
C ILE A 766 -20.39 1.65 9.29
N ASP A 767 -21.34 1.60 8.34
CA ASP A 767 -21.99 0.35 7.91
C ASP A 767 -20.97 -0.71 7.47
N LYS A 768 -19.87 -0.29 6.83
CA LYS A 768 -18.78 -1.18 6.38
C LYS A 768 -17.62 -1.26 7.37
N ARG A 769 -17.42 -0.22 8.17
CA ARG A 769 -16.27 -0.08 9.07
C ARG A 769 -16.71 0.46 10.44
N PRO A 770 -17.14 -0.41 11.37
CA PRO A 770 -17.58 -0.02 12.71
C PRO A 770 -16.55 0.78 13.52
N ALA A 771 -15.26 0.62 13.21
CA ALA A 771 -14.17 1.36 13.87
C ALA A 771 -14.27 2.89 13.72
N TRP A 772 -15.04 3.41 12.75
CA TRP A 772 -15.24 4.86 12.55
C TRP A 772 -16.20 5.50 13.55
N VAL A 773 -16.87 4.71 14.40
CA VAL A 773 -17.76 5.23 15.45
C VAL A 773 -17.00 6.18 16.40
N GLN A 774 -15.72 5.91 16.67
CA GLN A 774 -14.89 6.80 17.51
C GLN A 774 -14.71 8.21 16.91
N VAL A 775 -14.60 8.30 15.59
CA VAL A 775 -14.53 9.56 14.85
C VAL A 775 -15.86 10.32 14.96
N LEU A 776 -16.98 9.60 14.88
CA LEU A 776 -18.32 10.16 15.02
C LEU A 776 -18.56 10.75 16.42
N VAL A 777 -18.04 10.13 17.49
CA VAL A 777 -18.10 10.69 18.86
C VAL A 777 -17.49 12.10 18.90
N VAL A 778 -16.33 12.29 18.28
CA VAL A 778 -15.64 13.58 18.26
C VAL A 778 -16.44 14.61 17.46
N ILE A 779 -16.99 14.22 16.30
CA ILE A 779 -17.81 15.10 15.44
C ILE A 779 -19.08 15.56 16.18
N GLU A 780 -19.79 14.64 16.82
CA GLU A 780 -20.98 15.00 17.61
C GLU A 780 -20.64 15.94 18.76
N ARG A 781 -19.48 15.75 19.39
CA ARG A 781 -19.07 16.64 20.49
C ARG A 781 -18.83 18.06 19.99
N ILE A 782 -18.22 18.20 18.82
CA ILE A 782 -18.02 19.50 18.16
C ILE A 782 -19.37 20.16 17.84
N LEU A 783 -20.36 19.39 17.37
CA LEU A 783 -21.70 19.91 17.04
C LEU A 783 -22.47 20.34 18.30
N LEU A 784 -22.36 19.59 19.40
CA LEU A 784 -22.99 19.91 20.68
C LEU A 784 -22.37 21.13 21.35
N GLU A 785 -21.04 21.15 21.51
CA GLU A 785 -20.34 22.26 22.15
C GLU A 785 -20.24 23.51 21.25
N ARG A 786 -20.48 23.36 19.94
CA ARG A 786 -20.33 24.41 18.89
C ARG A 786 -18.96 25.09 18.90
N GLN A 787 -17.92 24.36 19.30
CA GLN A 787 -16.53 24.81 19.36
C GLN A 787 -15.59 23.64 19.05
N LEU A 788 -14.37 23.94 18.60
CA LEU A 788 -13.36 22.91 18.32
C LEU A 788 -12.52 22.55 19.55
N LYS A 789 -12.36 23.47 20.50
CA LYS A 789 -11.69 23.16 21.78
C LYS A 789 -12.66 22.38 22.66
N LEU A 790 -12.48 21.07 22.71
CA LEU A 790 -13.35 20.16 23.46
C LEU A 790 -12.91 20.09 24.92
N THR A 791 -13.88 20.16 25.84
CA THR A 791 -13.65 20.19 27.30
C THR A 791 -13.02 18.92 27.88
N GLN A 792 -13.02 17.81 27.13
CA GLN A 792 -12.65 16.48 27.64
C GLN A 792 -11.82 15.65 26.64
N CYS A 793 -10.97 16.28 25.82
CA CYS A 793 -10.02 15.55 24.97
C CYS A 793 -8.94 16.43 24.32
N ASP A 794 -7.69 16.32 24.79
CA ASP A 794 -6.58 17.13 24.28
C ASP A 794 -6.12 16.72 22.86
N ASN A 795 -6.29 15.44 22.50
CA ASN A 795 -5.80 14.88 21.22
C ASN A 795 -6.92 14.50 20.22
N CYS A 796 -8.19 14.78 20.51
CA CYS A 796 -9.30 14.35 19.65
C CYS A 796 -9.29 15.03 18.27
N LEU A 797 -8.89 16.31 18.19
CA LEU A 797 -8.80 17.01 16.91
C LEU A 797 -7.68 16.44 16.02
N VAL A 798 -6.57 16.01 16.63
CA VAL A 798 -5.46 15.37 15.91
C VAL A 798 -5.89 14.00 15.39
N LEU A 799 -6.51 13.17 16.26
CA LEU A 799 -7.06 11.88 15.86
C LEU A 799 -8.09 12.02 14.71
N LEU A 800 -8.99 13.00 14.82
CA LEU A 800 -9.99 13.32 13.81
C LEU A 800 -9.35 13.71 12.48
N ALA A 801 -8.36 14.61 12.51
CA ALA A 801 -7.64 15.04 11.31
C ALA A 801 -6.89 13.87 10.65
N THR A 802 -6.15 13.07 11.42
CA THR A 802 -5.43 11.90 10.89
C THR A 802 -6.36 10.87 10.28
N LYS A 803 -7.52 10.62 10.91
CA LYS A 803 -8.52 9.70 10.35
C LYS A 803 -9.12 10.27 9.07
N LEU A 804 -9.57 11.52 9.05
CA LEU A 804 -10.12 12.14 7.83
C LEU A 804 -9.11 12.17 6.67
N GLU A 805 -7.82 12.35 6.94
CA GLU A 805 -6.76 12.30 5.93
C GLU A 805 -6.67 10.93 5.25
N GLN A 806 -6.97 9.83 5.96
CA GLN A 806 -7.03 8.48 5.37
C GLN A 806 -8.19 8.30 4.36
N LEU A 807 -9.19 9.18 4.38
CA LEU A 807 -10.35 9.14 3.48
C LEU A 807 -10.19 10.06 2.26
N ILE A 808 -9.20 10.94 2.26
CA ILE A 808 -8.96 11.89 1.19
C ILE A 808 -7.96 11.28 0.21
N PRO A 809 -8.28 11.16 -1.10
CA PRO A 809 -7.28 10.74 -2.08
C PRO A 809 -6.15 11.77 -2.09
N ASN A 810 -4.90 11.30 -2.09
CA ASN A 810 -3.74 12.19 -2.19
C ASN A 810 -3.93 13.12 -3.40
N ALA A 811 -3.71 14.42 -3.19
CA ALA A 811 -3.87 15.43 -4.24
C ALA A 811 -3.01 15.07 -5.45
N THR A 812 -3.64 14.47 -6.47
CA THR A 812 -3.07 14.40 -7.81
C THR A 812 -3.15 15.81 -8.35
N ALA A 813 -2.03 16.53 -8.36
CA ALA A 813 -1.98 17.83 -9.01
C ALA A 813 -2.49 17.64 -10.45
N ALA A 814 -3.59 18.31 -10.81
CA ALA A 814 -3.93 18.46 -12.20
C ALA A 814 -2.72 19.10 -12.90
N PRO A 815 -2.31 18.63 -14.08
CA PRO A 815 -1.23 19.26 -14.80
C PRO A 815 -1.60 20.74 -14.96
N ASN A 816 -0.75 21.61 -14.43
CA ASN A 816 -0.87 23.05 -14.60
C ASN A 816 -0.51 23.35 -16.06
N GLY A 817 -1.44 23.06 -16.97
CA GLY A 817 -1.42 23.64 -18.30
C GLY A 817 -1.59 25.13 -18.08
N LYS A 818 -0.53 25.92 -18.31
CA LYS A 818 -0.74 27.34 -18.59
C LYS A 818 -1.75 27.38 -19.74
N GLU A 819 -2.86 28.09 -19.56
CA GLU A 819 -3.64 28.54 -20.71
C GLU A 819 -2.65 29.16 -21.69
N GLN A 820 -2.54 28.55 -22.86
CA GLN A 820 -1.67 29.04 -23.90
C GLN A 820 -2.32 30.35 -24.36
N ASP A 821 -1.69 31.49 -24.03
CA ASP A 821 -2.11 32.78 -24.56
C ASP A 821 -2.04 32.68 -26.09
N PHE A 822 -3.20 32.53 -26.73
CA PHE A 822 -3.31 32.57 -28.18
C PHE A 822 -3.05 34.02 -28.61
N TYR A 823 -1.87 34.29 -29.15
CA TYR A 823 -1.60 35.56 -29.80
C TYR A 823 -2.36 35.62 -31.14
N ASP A 824 -3.10 36.71 -31.37
CA ASP A 824 -3.92 37.02 -32.57
C ASP A 824 -3.17 36.97 -33.92
N GLN A 825 -1.87 36.67 -33.92
CA GLN A 825 -1.02 36.62 -35.10
C GLN A 825 -0.83 35.20 -35.67
N GLN A 826 -1.43 34.17 -35.06
CA GLN A 826 -1.36 32.82 -35.60
C GLN A 826 -2.17 32.71 -36.92
N PRO A 827 -1.57 32.21 -38.01
CA PRO A 827 -2.22 32.18 -39.33
C PRO A 827 -3.51 31.34 -39.35
N ILE A 828 -3.64 30.35 -38.47
CA ILE A 828 -4.87 29.55 -38.31
C ILE A 828 -6.05 30.39 -37.78
N ILE A 829 -5.81 31.29 -36.82
CA ILE A 829 -6.86 32.16 -36.25
C ILE A 829 -7.27 33.21 -37.29
N LYS A 830 -6.30 33.70 -38.08
CA LYS A 830 -6.56 34.63 -39.17
C LYS A 830 -7.38 33.97 -40.29
N ASN A 831 -7.05 32.74 -40.68
CA ASN A 831 -7.81 32.00 -41.69
C ASN A 831 -9.21 31.64 -41.20
N TYR A 832 -9.37 31.29 -39.93
CA TYR A 832 -10.67 30.96 -39.34
C TYR A 832 -11.56 32.20 -39.19
N SER A 833 -11.01 33.33 -38.75
CA SER A 833 -11.75 34.60 -38.69
C SER A 833 -12.13 35.14 -40.07
N GLN A 834 -11.30 34.90 -41.08
CA GLN A 834 -11.61 35.25 -42.47
C GLN A 834 -12.69 34.34 -43.06
N PHE A 835 -12.63 33.03 -42.79
CA PHE A 835 -13.70 32.08 -43.12
C PHE A 835 -15.05 32.47 -42.50
N LEU A 836 -15.06 32.94 -41.24
CA LEU A 836 -16.28 33.40 -40.60
C LEU A 836 -16.82 34.71 -41.19
N LYS A 837 -15.94 35.61 -41.66
CA LYS A 837 -16.34 36.83 -42.37
C LYS A 837 -16.90 36.59 -43.76
N ASP A 838 -16.43 35.55 -44.44
CA ASP A 838 -16.87 35.23 -45.80
C ASP A 838 -18.20 34.43 -45.80
N ASN A 839 -18.63 33.90 -44.64
CA ASN A 839 -19.84 33.08 -44.49
C ASN A 839 -20.89 33.68 -43.52
N LEU A 840 -20.73 34.93 -43.13
CA LEU A 840 -21.72 35.77 -42.44
C LEU A 840 -22.09 36.94 -43.35
#